data_AF-A0A818JSH7-F1
#
_entry.id   AF-A0A818JSH7-F1
#
_cell.length_a   1.000
_cell.length_b   1.000
_cell.length_c   1.000
_cell.angle_alpha   90.00
_cell.angle_beta   90.00
_cell.angle_gamma   90.00
#
_symmetry.space_group_name_H-M   'P 1'
#
loop_
_entity.id
_entity.type
_entity.pdbx_description
1 polymer ?
#
loop_
_entity_poly.entity_id
_entity_poly.type
_entity_poly.pdbx_seq_one_letter_code
_entity_poly.pdbx_strand_id
1 'polypeptide(L)'
;MEIICDNPLPSTTTPINEQIPIWAQNLELSPILSVHICLGAAITLRCPRGSDYVLSIIKSIYTTTGTSQCEIPSSTHCRQEASLGLTCTQSCFIEYNIPKPLVQCGLLNADYLYIDYECIPTRLPNNENPIDICQSTTDTIALDRVMMVSPQYPTLHAIGRSCLKRLEASKNKLWMIYIVDLHLEVGLIDNPECDRASLTINDGKDKRVLCGLRQPELVLIGCSNITCTSDGFTTTATTTATTTTTIATTAATTTTIATATTTIATTAATTTIATTATTTTIIATAAATTTATTTLWTTPFGTGAVSTSNQQTFTCGQQPLLLECDQSGYGLILHKVQLGASQTGDCTFSSNDCVEDRTKIYNTCAGKTLCYISTSAQSMKSCNGTKSNYVYVEYQCIPTRPKLISDICSSTDSSEKVEGGAIISSLNYTSESRTCKLQLQTSESLGSQSYKAFKIYILTLNLPIRPTLRDQGAQCSENDPSIEIDDPEAGVTRLCGNSHARYLLETCSNTIEIRYKNLIVNTDTTKYKGFEIYLESIQRNKCRPTLSPSIRTPPFNITSRIICGLASGRETVNFACTPNYGLVFLQSYHFVTKEPNQCNVNEYTCLYPSKQPQAQCSGQQTCSYTYPVPLLSPLNACQNSQADSTRFYYQCLPMRPSLEYSTVKFCFNSETSNEKGFIETPDYPNTYQNGKRQCSLTIRLPKNNDGKIYSIYLYIIGLSLRDTSTINPSSATECFDSIKYTDGDRTDSLCGKIDQPVLEYYTNKQEVNLTLNISEALPFSEWNNWQGARLFYIIGDQSLPSQPTSIDDTDKSSKGKLNLGGLIAGIVVGVLLVAVIIGFVLYRRHLLLKSSITPTVKYDNDTITVNGATTNEGTEKQTSTSVDLLKEPAT
;
A
#
# COMPACT_ATOMS: atom_id res chain seq x y z
N MET A 1 43.58 -4.54 -7.56
CA MET A 1 42.54 -5.54 -7.22
C MET A 1 43.00 -6.82 -7.88
N GLU A 2 43.40 -7.80 -7.07
CA GLU A 2 43.82 -9.11 -7.56
C GLU A 2 42.63 -10.04 -7.38
N ILE A 3 42.07 -10.51 -8.49
CA ILE A 3 41.01 -11.51 -8.47
C ILE A 3 41.73 -12.84 -8.64
N ILE A 4 41.89 -13.58 -7.55
CA ILE A 4 42.53 -14.89 -7.58
C ILE A 4 41.46 -15.94 -7.88
N CYS A 5 41.48 -16.47 -9.10
CA CYS A 5 40.69 -17.63 -9.48
C CYS A 5 41.44 -18.91 -9.06
N ASP A 6 41.47 -19.22 -7.77
CA ASP A 6 42.03 -20.49 -7.32
C ASP A 6 41.04 -21.63 -7.57
N ASN A 7 41.56 -22.76 -8.07
CA ASN A 7 40.83 -24.02 -7.99
C ASN A 7 40.45 -24.27 -6.53
N PRO A 8 39.20 -24.67 -6.24
CA PRO A 8 38.76 -24.82 -4.85
C PRO A 8 39.72 -25.74 -4.11
N LEU A 9 40.28 -25.24 -3.00
CA LEU A 9 40.90 -26.09 -1.98
C LEU A 9 39.95 -27.25 -1.70
N PRO A 10 40.41 -28.51 -1.66
CA PRO A 10 39.54 -29.66 -1.47
C PRO A 10 38.77 -29.49 -0.16
N SER A 11 37.48 -29.14 -0.26
CA SER A 11 36.63 -28.90 0.89
C SER A 11 36.39 -30.24 1.59
N THR A 12 37.01 -30.44 2.74
CA THR A 12 36.81 -31.61 3.60
C THR A 12 35.52 -31.57 4.41
N THR A 13 34.70 -30.54 4.23
CA THR A 13 33.35 -30.45 4.81
C THR A 13 32.33 -30.93 3.78
N THR A 14 31.60 -32.00 4.11
CA THR A 14 30.41 -32.45 3.38
C THR A 14 29.54 -31.24 2.99
N PRO A 15 29.16 -31.09 1.71
CA PRO A 15 28.39 -29.94 1.27
C PRO A 15 27.12 -29.84 2.09
N ILE A 16 26.88 -28.66 2.67
CA ILE A 16 25.60 -28.32 3.28
C ILE A 16 24.55 -28.58 2.21
N ASN A 17 23.54 -29.38 2.55
CA ASN A 17 22.48 -29.80 1.64
C ASN A 17 21.52 -28.63 1.38
N GLU A 18 22.03 -27.57 0.76
CA GLU A 18 21.23 -26.43 0.32
C GLU A 18 20.31 -26.88 -0.80
N GLN A 19 19.01 -26.62 -0.64
CA GLN A 19 18.00 -26.98 -1.62
C GLN A 19 18.24 -26.19 -2.92
N ILE A 20 18.41 -26.91 -4.02
CA ILE A 20 18.61 -26.31 -5.35
C ILE A 20 17.36 -25.46 -5.69
N PRO A 21 17.48 -24.16 -5.99
CA PRO A 21 16.33 -23.31 -6.37
C PRO A 21 15.57 -23.84 -7.58
N ILE A 22 14.26 -23.59 -7.69
CA ILE A 22 13.41 -24.15 -8.77
C ILE A 22 13.88 -23.74 -10.17
N TRP A 23 14.30 -22.49 -10.37
CA TRP A 23 14.88 -22.06 -11.64
C TRP A 23 16.10 -22.93 -11.99
N ALA A 24 16.92 -23.26 -10.99
CA ALA A 24 18.07 -24.15 -11.13
C ALA A 24 17.68 -25.61 -11.41
N GLN A 25 16.57 -26.09 -10.83
CA GLN A 25 16.01 -27.41 -11.11
C GLN A 25 15.49 -27.51 -12.56
N ASN A 26 14.89 -26.42 -13.06
CA ASN A 26 14.25 -26.36 -14.38
C ASN A 26 15.19 -25.92 -15.52
N LEU A 27 16.49 -25.69 -15.26
CA LEU A 27 17.42 -25.12 -16.24
C LEU A 27 16.93 -23.77 -16.81
N GLU A 28 16.33 -22.94 -15.94
CA GLU A 28 15.86 -21.59 -16.25
C GLU A 28 16.92 -20.55 -15.86
N LEU A 29 16.90 -19.40 -16.51
CA LEU A 29 17.71 -18.24 -16.11
C LEU A 29 17.40 -17.88 -14.65
N SER A 30 18.43 -17.61 -13.84
CA SER A 30 18.17 -17.14 -12.47
C SER A 30 17.49 -15.77 -12.48
N PRO A 31 16.76 -15.40 -11.41
CA PRO A 31 16.53 -13.98 -11.14
C PRO A 31 17.88 -13.26 -10.98
N ILE A 32 17.88 -11.94 -11.15
CA ILE A 32 19.03 -11.10 -10.77
C ILE A 32 19.29 -11.31 -9.28
N LEU A 33 20.48 -11.82 -8.96
CA LEU A 33 21.01 -12.00 -7.62
C LEU A 33 21.90 -10.79 -7.30
N SER A 34 21.81 -10.31 -6.07
CA SER A 34 22.57 -9.13 -5.64
C SER A 34 23.39 -9.46 -4.41
N VAL A 35 24.67 -9.06 -4.42
CA VAL A 35 25.62 -9.28 -3.33
C VAL A 35 26.33 -7.98 -2.99
N HIS A 36 26.57 -7.80 -1.69
CA HIS A 36 27.26 -6.65 -1.12
C HIS A 36 28.54 -7.15 -0.44
N ILE A 37 29.69 -6.62 -0.85
CA ILE A 37 31.02 -7.02 -0.36
C ILE A 37 31.67 -5.82 0.29
N CYS A 38 31.83 -5.86 1.62
CA CYS A 38 32.48 -4.81 2.38
C CYS A 38 34.00 -4.82 2.13
N LEU A 39 34.65 -3.67 2.27
CA LEU A 39 36.11 -3.59 2.23
C LEU A 39 36.73 -4.49 3.33
N GLY A 40 37.67 -5.35 2.93
CA GLY A 40 38.29 -6.36 3.79
C GLY A 40 37.50 -7.66 3.94
N ALA A 41 36.36 -7.79 3.25
CA ALA A 41 35.60 -9.04 3.18
C ALA A 41 35.88 -9.79 1.87
N ALA A 42 35.70 -11.11 1.93
CA ALA A 42 35.70 -11.97 0.76
C ALA A 42 34.36 -12.71 0.66
N ILE A 43 33.91 -12.95 -0.56
CA ILE A 43 32.72 -13.76 -0.83
C ILE A 43 32.96 -14.68 -2.01
N THR A 44 32.31 -15.84 -2.00
CA THR A 44 32.21 -16.69 -3.19
C THR A 44 30.83 -16.51 -3.82
N LEU A 45 30.77 -15.93 -5.01
CA LEU A 45 29.56 -16.01 -5.83
C LEU A 45 29.50 -17.42 -6.42
N ARG A 46 28.38 -18.13 -6.26
CA ARG A 46 28.22 -19.49 -6.77
C ARG A 46 26.84 -19.71 -7.35
N CYS A 47 26.78 -20.38 -8.49
CA CYS A 47 25.52 -20.90 -9.01
C CYS A 47 25.20 -22.28 -8.36
N PRO A 48 23.93 -22.53 -7.97
CA PRO A 48 23.52 -23.70 -7.17
C PRO A 48 23.72 -25.07 -7.85
N ARG A 49 24.01 -25.10 -9.16
CA ARG A 49 24.42 -26.30 -9.90
C ARG A 49 25.62 -25.98 -10.78
N GLY A 50 26.81 -25.93 -10.17
CA GLY A 50 28.02 -25.36 -10.78
C GLY A 50 28.27 -25.70 -12.25
N SER A 51 28.11 -26.95 -12.69
CA SER A 51 28.36 -27.34 -14.10
C SER A 51 27.27 -26.93 -15.10
N ASP A 52 26.04 -26.75 -14.61
CA ASP A 52 24.86 -26.50 -15.45
C ASP A 52 24.58 -25.00 -15.62
N TYR A 53 25.38 -24.16 -14.96
CA TYR A 53 25.23 -22.71 -14.97
C TYR A 53 26.56 -22.02 -15.14
N VAL A 54 26.51 -20.85 -15.75
CA VAL A 54 27.61 -19.92 -15.83
C VAL A 54 27.20 -18.60 -15.21
N LEU A 55 28.10 -18.03 -14.40
CA LEU A 55 27.88 -16.75 -13.73
C LEU A 55 28.13 -15.60 -14.71
N SER A 56 27.19 -14.67 -14.78
CA SER A 56 27.33 -13.42 -15.54
C SER A 56 27.07 -12.22 -14.64
N ILE A 57 28.02 -11.29 -14.61
CA ILE A 57 27.84 -10.02 -13.89
C ILE A 57 27.08 -9.06 -14.80
N ILE A 58 25.94 -8.60 -14.31
CA ILE A 58 25.14 -7.57 -14.99
C ILE A 58 25.67 -6.20 -14.63
N LYS A 59 25.96 -5.99 -13.35
CA LYS A 59 26.31 -4.68 -12.82
C LYS A 59 27.29 -4.80 -11.65
N SER A 60 28.27 -3.90 -11.61
CA SER A 60 29.05 -3.69 -10.39
C SER A 60 29.11 -2.20 -10.05
N ILE A 61 28.82 -1.87 -8.79
CA ILE A 61 28.77 -0.50 -8.28
C ILE A 61 29.71 -0.41 -7.09
N TYR A 62 30.71 0.44 -7.21
CA TYR A 62 31.56 0.82 -6.09
C TYR A 62 30.92 2.01 -5.40
N THR A 63 30.83 1.96 -4.08
CA THR A 63 30.16 3.02 -3.30
C THR A 63 31.05 3.44 -2.14
N THR A 64 30.91 4.70 -1.73
CA THR A 64 31.49 5.25 -0.49
C THR A 64 30.39 5.85 0.38
N THR A 65 30.30 5.42 1.64
CA THR A 65 29.34 5.95 2.64
C THR A 65 29.90 7.15 3.40
N GLY A 66 31.22 7.33 3.40
CA GLY A 66 31.90 8.29 4.29
C GLY A 66 31.96 7.85 5.75
N THR A 67 31.43 6.67 6.08
CA THR A 67 31.50 6.04 7.39
C THR A 67 32.26 4.72 7.26
N SER A 68 32.97 4.28 8.29
CA SER A 68 33.68 2.98 8.24
C SER A 68 32.73 1.77 8.38
N GLN A 69 31.42 1.95 8.21
CA GLN A 69 30.42 0.91 8.42
C GLN A 69 29.85 0.46 7.07
N CYS A 70 29.77 -0.86 6.89
CA CYS A 70 29.20 -1.46 5.68
C CYS A 70 27.68 -1.36 5.72
N GLU A 71 27.15 -0.25 5.22
CA GLU A 71 25.71 0.03 5.18
C GLU A 71 25.10 -0.27 3.81
N ILE A 72 23.79 -0.52 3.79
CA ILE A 72 23.04 -0.73 2.54
C ILE A 72 23.07 0.58 1.73
N PRO A 73 23.32 0.53 0.40
CA PRO A 73 23.33 1.71 -0.47
C PRO A 73 22.10 2.60 -0.31
N SER A 74 22.29 3.75 0.33
CA SER A 74 21.32 4.86 0.38
C SER A 74 21.48 5.75 -0.85
N SER A 75 20.41 6.44 -1.27
CA SER A 75 20.45 7.45 -2.33
C SER A 75 21.40 8.62 -2.01
N THR A 76 21.83 8.74 -0.75
CA THR A 76 22.79 9.74 -0.28
C THR A 76 24.26 9.32 -0.44
N HIS A 77 24.56 8.05 -0.73
CA HIS A 77 25.95 7.59 -0.91
C HIS A 77 26.46 7.95 -2.30
N CYS A 78 27.75 8.27 -2.39
CA CYS A 78 28.36 8.50 -3.70
C CYS A 78 28.74 7.17 -4.36
N ARG A 79 28.32 6.98 -5.61
CA ARG A 79 28.40 5.71 -6.33
C ARG A 79 29.14 5.91 -7.65
N GLN A 80 29.90 4.89 -8.05
CA GLN A 80 30.49 4.80 -9.38
C GLN A 80 30.28 3.40 -9.94
N GLU A 81 29.63 3.32 -11.10
CA GLU A 81 29.51 2.08 -11.86
C GLU A 81 30.85 1.73 -12.49
N ALA A 82 31.21 0.46 -12.46
CA ALA A 82 32.36 -0.07 -13.16
C ALA A 82 32.05 -1.45 -13.73
N SER A 83 32.71 -1.82 -14.81
CA SER A 83 32.76 -3.21 -15.24
C SER A 83 33.73 -3.97 -14.33
N LEU A 84 33.27 -5.09 -13.77
CA LEU A 84 34.14 -6.04 -13.08
C LEU A 84 34.32 -7.23 -14.02
N GLY A 85 35.49 -7.31 -14.67
CA GLY A 85 35.85 -8.49 -15.44
C GLY A 85 36.18 -9.64 -14.49
N LEU A 86 35.36 -10.67 -14.46
CA LEU A 86 35.61 -11.88 -13.67
C LEU A 86 35.91 -13.03 -14.63
N THR A 87 37.08 -13.66 -14.50
CA THR A 87 37.51 -14.79 -15.34
C THR A 87 36.91 -16.14 -14.94
N CYS A 88 36.00 -16.17 -13.98
CA CYS A 88 35.44 -17.39 -13.41
C CYS A 88 34.09 -17.72 -14.05
N THR A 89 33.87 -19.02 -14.30
CA THR A 89 32.69 -19.52 -15.03
C THR A 89 31.58 -20.00 -14.11
N GLN A 90 31.88 -20.74 -13.04
CA GLN A 90 30.86 -21.40 -12.20
C GLN A 90 30.79 -20.87 -10.76
N SER A 91 31.95 -20.49 -10.23
CA SER A 91 32.09 -19.89 -8.91
C SER A 91 33.20 -18.87 -8.93
N CYS A 92 32.95 -17.71 -8.35
CA CYS A 92 33.86 -16.59 -8.33
C CYS A 92 34.19 -16.22 -6.88
N PHE A 93 35.42 -16.48 -6.46
CA PHE A 93 35.93 -15.91 -5.22
C PHE A 93 36.32 -14.46 -5.48
N ILE A 94 35.70 -13.55 -4.73
CA ILE A 94 35.94 -12.12 -4.82
C ILE A 94 36.42 -11.66 -3.45
N GLU A 95 37.67 -11.24 -3.39
CA GLU A 95 38.27 -10.64 -2.21
C GLU A 95 38.40 -9.12 -2.43
N TYR A 96 37.68 -8.34 -1.63
CA TYR A 96 37.66 -6.89 -1.76
C TYR A 96 38.57 -6.23 -0.73
N ASN A 97 39.88 -6.42 -0.86
CA ASN A 97 40.87 -5.93 0.11
C ASN A 97 41.50 -4.57 -0.26
N ILE A 98 41.44 -4.18 -1.52
CA ILE A 98 42.07 -2.95 -2.00
C ILE A 98 40.98 -1.93 -2.31
N PRO A 99 40.88 -0.83 -1.54
CA PRO A 99 39.89 0.19 -1.79
C PRO A 99 40.09 0.80 -3.18
N LYS A 100 38.99 0.98 -3.91
CA LYS A 100 39.02 1.56 -5.25
C LYS A 100 38.72 3.06 -5.15
N PRO A 101 39.61 3.96 -5.60
CA PRO A 101 39.31 5.38 -5.62
C PRO A 101 38.21 5.68 -6.64
N LEU A 102 37.20 6.45 -6.22
CA LEU A 102 36.04 6.78 -7.03
C LEU A 102 36.16 8.21 -7.58
N VAL A 103 36.41 8.31 -8.88
CA VAL A 103 36.56 9.59 -9.60
C VAL A 103 35.30 10.43 -9.48
N GLN A 104 34.12 9.80 -9.56
CA GLN A 104 32.82 10.48 -9.42
C GLN A 104 32.56 10.97 -7.99
N CYS A 105 33.36 10.53 -7.01
CA CYS A 105 33.24 10.86 -5.60
C CYS A 105 34.44 11.65 -5.08
N GLY A 106 35.11 12.43 -5.94
CA GLY A 106 36.25 13.24 -5.51
C GLY A 106 37.45 12.41 -5.04
N LEU A 107 37.67 11.23 -5.65
CA LEU A 107 38.73 10.27 -5.31
C LEU A 107 38.60 9.65 -3.90
N LEU A 108 37.42 9.72 -3.29
CA LEU A 108 37.14 8.94 -2.08
C LEU A 108 37.25 7.44 -2.40
N ASN A 109 37.79 6.69 -1.44
CA ASN A 109 37.90 5.25 -1.52
C ASN A 109 36.53 4.60 -1.32
N ALA A 110 36.18 3.66 -2.20
CA ALA A 110 35.03 2.80 -1.98
C ALA A 110 35.23 1.94 -0.73
N ASP A 111 34.19 1.90 0.10
CA ASP A 111 34.11 1.10 1.32
C ASP A 111 33.30 -0.19 1.12
N TYR A 112 32.55 -0.32 0.01
CA TYR A 112 31.98 -1.60 -0.42
C TYR A 112 31.73 -1.68 -1.95
N LEU A 113 31.59 -2.92 -2.42
CA LEU A 113 31.29 -3.31 -3.78
C LEU A 113 29.92 -4.01 -3.83
N TYR A 114 29.01 -3.47 -4.63
CA TYR A 114 27.72 -4.07 -4.92
C TYR A 114 27.76 -4.75 -6.29
N ILE A 115 27.29 -5.99 -6.39
CA ILE A 115 27.30 -6.78 -7.62
C ILE A 115 25.90 -7.35 -7.86
N ASP A 116 25.33 -7.03 -9.03
CA ASP A 116 24.19 -7.77 -9.59
C ASP A 116 24.75 -8.81 -10.56
N TYR A 117 24.36 -10.07 -10.38
CA TYR A 117 24.75 -11.18 -11.24
C TYR A 117 23.57 -12.12 -11.50
N GLU A 118 23.67 -12.86 -12.60
CA GLU A 118 22.74 -13.93 -12.95
C GLU A 118 23.50 -15.23 -13.19
N CYS A 119 22.80 -16.35 -13.02
CA CYS A 119 23.25 -17.68 -13.42
C CYS A 119 22.53 -18.04 -14.72
N ILE A 120 23.31 -18.16 -15.79
CA ILE A 120 22.84 -18.51 -17.13
C ILE A 120 23.00 -20.01 -17.34
N PRO A 121 21.93 -20.75 -17.70
CA PRO A 121 22.04 -22.19 -17.90
C PRO A 121 22.97 -22.51 -19.09
N THR A 122 23.87 -23.47 -18.91
CA THR A 122 24.77 -23.99 -19.97
C THR A 122 24.17 -25.14 -20.76
N ARG A 123 22.95 -25.57 -20.40
CA ARG A 123 22.19 -26.64 -21.05
C ARG A 123 20.71 -26.27 -21.08
N LEU A 124 20.00 -26.72 -22.11
CA LEU A 124 18.55 -26.56 -22.17
C LEU A 124 17.84 -27.58 -21.26
N PRO A 125 16.64 -27.25 -20.74
CA PRO A 125 15.79 -28.22 -20.04
C PRO A 125 15.52 -29.47 -20.90
N ASN A 126 15.24 -30.59 -20.23
CA ASN A 126 14.94 -31.88 -20.87
C ASN A 126 16.04 -32.47 -21.76
N ASN A 127 17.30 -32.04 -21.59
CA ASN A 127 18.42 -32.42 -22.45
C ASN A 127 18.17 -32.12 -23.94
N GLU A 128 17.42 -31.05 -24.24
CA GLU A 128 17.31 -30.55 -25.61
C GLU A 128 18.72 -30.21 -26.13
N ASN A 129 19.06 -30.74 -27.30
CA ASN A 129 20.36 -30.50 -27.91
C ASN A 129 20.44 -29.03 -28.36
N PRO A 130 21.57 -28.34 -28.15
CA PRO A 130 21.77 -27.02 -28.70
C PRO A 130 21.68 -27.06 -30.23
N ILE A 131 21.17 -25.98 -30.83
CA ILE A 131 21.04 -25.86 -32.28
C ILE A 131 22.38 -25.37 -32.83
N ASP A 132 23.01 -26.20 -33.66
CA ASP A 132 24.13 -25.78 -34.50
C ASP A 132 23.62 -24.80 -35.56
N ILE A 133 24.07 -23.55 -35.45
CA ILE A 133 23.58 -22.44 -36.26
C ILE A 133 23.80 -22.67 -37.77
N CYS A 134 24.83 -23.40 -38.18
CA CYS A 134 25.08 -23.67 -39.59
C CYS A 134 24.56 -25.03 -40.08
N GLN A 135 24.19 -25.96 -39.19
CA GLN A 135 23.56 -27.23 -39.59
C GLN A 135 22.04 -27.17 -39.58
N SER A 136 21.43 -26.20 -38.91
CA SER A 136 19.98 -26.02 -38.97
C SER A 136 19.52 -25.80 -40.41
N THR A 137 18.57 -26.62 -40.87
CA THR A 137 18.03 -26.58 -42.24
C THR A 137 17.03 -25.45 -42.45
N THR A 138 16.50 -24.84 -41.39
CA THR A 138 15.55 -23.74 -41.47
C THR A 138 16.26 -22.40 -41.34
N ASP A 139 15.94 -21.43 -42.20
CA ASP A 139 16.50 -20.07 -42.10
C ASP A 139 15.93 -19.30 -40.91
N THR A 140 14.80 -19.76 -40.37
CA THR A 140 14.12 -19.18 -39.21
C THR A 140 14.08 -20.19 -38.07
N ILE A 141 14.42 -19.73 -36.87
CA ILE A 141 14.28 -20.46 -35.61
C ILE A 141 13.17 -19.78 -34.82
N ALA A 142 12.03 -20.47 -34.70
CA ALA A 142 10.83 -19.97 -34.04
C ALA A 142 10.57 -20.73 -32.72
N LEU A 143 11.36 -20.41 -31.70
CA LEU A 143 11.27 -21.03 -30.38
C LEU A 143 11.16 -19.95 -29.31
N ASP A 144 10.59 -20.29 -28.14
CA ASP A 144 10.50 -19.36 -27.01
C ASP A 144 11.81 -19.29 -26.20
N ARG A 145 12.68 -20.30 -26.37
CA ARG A 145 14.03 -20.40 -25.79
C ARG A 145 14.88 -21.29 -26.70
N VAL A 146 16.14 -20.94 -26.89
CA VAL A 146 17.08 -21.72 -27.69
C VAL A 146 18.49 -21.50 -27.20
N MET A 147 19.29 -22.57 -27.18
CA MET A 147 20.74 -22.49 -27.06
C MET A 147 21.33 -22.72 -28.44
N MET A 148 22.04 -21.73 -28.96
CA MET A 148 22.72 -21.83 -30.24
C MET A 148 24.20 -22.02 -30.04
N VAL A 149 24.79 -22.89 -30.84
CA VAL A 149 26.24 -23.15 -30.83
C VAL A 149 26.81 -23.00 -32.23
N SER A 150 28.09 -22.65 -32.32
CA SER A 150 28.82 -22.70 -33.57
C SER A 150 28.95 -24.14 -34.06
N PRO A 151 29.24 -24.35 -35.36
CA PRO A 151 29.49 -25.68 -35.87
C PRO A 151 30.56 -26.40 -35.09
N GLN A 152 30.26 -27.64 -34.70
CA GLN A 152 31.20 -28.54 -34.03
C GLN A 152 31.63 -28.08 -32.62
N TYR A 153 30.97 -27.11 -31.99
CA TYR A 153 31.19 -26.77 -30.58
C TYR A 153 31.08 -28.02 -29.69
N PRO A 154 31.98 -28.24 -28.71
CA PRO A 154 33.07 -27.37 -28.26
C PRO A 154 34.41 -27.58 -29.01
N THR A 155 34.44 -28.38 -30.06
CA THR A 155 35.68 -28.65 -30.82
C THR A 155 36.02 -27.52 -31.79
N LEU A 156 37.28 -27.10 -31.80
CA LEU A 156 37.79 -25.98 -32.62
C LEU A 156 38.16 -26.39 -34.06
N HIS A 157 37.37 -27.25 -34.71
CA HIS A 157 37.65 -27.64 -36.10
C HIS A 157 37.04 -26.61 -37.06
N ALA A 158 37.86 -25.62 -37.41
CA ALA A 158 37.47 -24.51 -38.26
C ALA A 158 37.16 -24.98 -39.70
N ILE A 159 35.88 -25.20 -39.99
CA ILE A 159 35.40 -25.15 -41.37
C ILE A 159 34.88 -23.72 -41.57
N GLY A 160 35.59 -22.92 -42.36
CA GLY A 160 35.20 -21.54 -42.67
C GLY A 160 33.83 -21.48 -43.34
N ARG A 161 32.77 -21.32 -42.54
CA ARG A 161 31.39 -21.21 -42.99
C ARG A 161 30.77 -19.97 -42.36
N SER A 162 30.26 -19.09 -43.20
CA SER A 162 29.33 -18.04 -42.78
C SER A 162 27.92 -18.62 -42.83
N CYS A 163 27.17 -18.47 -41.75
CA CYS A 163 25.77 -18.84 -41.72
C CYS A 163 24.96 -17.75 -41.03
N LEU A 164 23.74 -17.54 -41.53
CA LEU A 164 22.81 -16.53 -41.07
C LEU A 164 21.51 -17.23 -40.66
N LYS A 165 20.99 -16.87 -39.49
CA LYS A 165 19.69 -17.36 -39.02
C LYS A 165 18.85 -16.19 -38.51
N ARG A 166 17.55 -16.26 -38.79
CA ARG A 166 16.56 -15.35 -38.23
C ARG A 166 15.93 -15.97 -37.00
N LEU A 167 15.91 -15.22 -35.90
CA LEU A 167 15.16 -15.61 -34.70
C LEU A 167 13.78 -14.96 -34.76
N GLU A 168 12.73 -15.74 -34.60
CA GLU A 168 11.36 -15.24 -34.49
C GLU A 168 10.77 -15.71 -33.16
N ALA A 169 10.27 -14.77 -32.34
CA ALA A 169 9.50 -15.18 -31.17
C ALA A 169 8.03 -15.40 -31.57
N SER A 170 7.33 -16.19 -30.77
CA SER A 170 5.87 -16.12 -30.72
C SER A 170 5.43 -14.67 -30.44
N LYS A 171 4.33 -14.21 -31.05
CA LYS A 171 3.90 -12.80 -31.05
C LYS A 171 3.96 -12.17 -29.63
N ASN A 172 4.53 -10.96 -29.54
CA ASN A 172 4.64 -10.12 -28.34
C ASN A 172 5.68 -10.54 -27.28
N LYS A 173 6.88 -11.00 -27.69
CA LYS A 173 7.97 -11.30 -26.76
C LYS A 173 9.24 -10.49 -27.06
N LEU A 174 10.00 -10.19 -26.01
CA LEU A 174 11.35 -9.63 -26.08
C LEU A 174 12.38 -10.75 -26.09
N TRP A 175 13.44 -10.57 -26.88
CA TRP A 175 14.58 -11.48 -26.89
C TRP A 175 15.69 -10.94 -25.98
N MET A 176 16.17 -11.76 -25.06
CA MET A 176 17.41 -11.51 -24.33
C MET A 176 18.46 -12.48 -24.85
N ILE A 177 19.57 -11.94 -25.37
CA ILE A 177 20.65 -12.74 -25.95
C ILE A 177 21.85 -12.72 -25.01
N TYR A 178 22.15 -13.88 -24.46
CA TYR A 178 23.30 -14.12 -23.60
C TYR A 178 24.41 -14.81 -24.38
N ILE A 179 25.65 -14.36 -24.17
CA ILE A 179 26.83 -15.10 -24.57
C ILE A 179 27.24 -15.94 -23.36
N VAL A 180 27.30 -17.26 -23.54
CA VAL A 180 27.72 -18.19 -22.47
C VAL A 180 29.21 -18.50 -22.61
N ASP A 181 29.66 -18.70 -23.85
CA ASP A 181 31.05 -18.98 -24.21
C ASP A 181 31.28 -18.51 -25.64
N LEU A 182 32.29 -17.66 -25.86
CA LEU A 182 32.66 -17.21 -27.20
C LEU A 182 34.18 -17.13 -27.32
N HIS A 183 34.69 -17.96 -28.21
CA HIS A 183 36.10 -17.97 -28.60
C HIS A 183 36.20 -17.85 -30.11
N LEU A 184 36.41 -16.63 -30.59
CA LEU A 184 36.60 -16.35 -32.02
C LEU A 184 38.02 -15.87 -32.26
N GLU A 185 38.68 -16.43 -33.28
CA GLU A 185 40.01 -16.01 -33.69
C GLU A 185 39.99 -14.53 -34.12
N VAL A 186 40.79 -13.71 -33.44
CA VAL A 186 41.01 -12.30 -33.83
C VAL A 186 42.10 -12.27 -34.89
N GLY A 187 42.05 -11.28 -35.79
CA GLY A 187 43.18 -10.97 -36.66
C GLY A 187 44.48 -10.74 -35.87
N LEU A 188 45.62 -10.78 -36.57
CA LEU A 188 46.92 -10.46 -35.98
C LEU A 188 46.86 -9.10 -35.25
N ILE A 189 47.63 -8.98 -34.16
CA ILE A 189 47.60 -7.94 -33.11
C ILE A 189 47.50 -6.50 -33.63
N ASP A 190 47.93 -6.24 -34.87
CA ASP A 190 47.96 -4.91 -35.47
C ASP A 190 46.65 -4.46 -36.13
N ASN A 191 45.64 -5.36 -36.27
CA ASN A 191 44.29 -4.98 -36.67
C ASN A 191 43.23 -5.75 -35.84
N PRO A 192 42.68 -5.15 -34.76
CA PRO A 192 41.67 -5.78 -33.90
C PRO A 192 40.28 -5.91 -34.56
N GLU A 193 40.19 -5.68 -35.88
CA GLU A 193 38.96 -5.85 -36.64
C GLU A 193 38.58 -7.34 -36.68
N CYS A 194 37.29 -7.62 -36.54
CA CYS A 194 36.73 -8.97 -36.46
C CYS A 194 36.70 -9.67 -37.86
N ASP A 195 37.80 -9.57 -38.61
CA ASP A 195 37.86 -9.87 -40.04
C ASP A 195 37.92 -11.37 -40.35
N ARG A 196 38.48 -12.17 -39.43
CA ARG A 196 38.62 -13.62 -39.60
C ARG A 196 37.39 -14.38 -39.14
N ALA A 197 36.91 -14.04 -37.95
CA ALA A 197 35.73 -14.65 -37.36
C ALA A 197 34.97 -13.59 -36.54
N SER A 198 33.67 -13.50 -36.79
CA SER A 198 32.79 -12.61 -36.03
C SER A 198 31.44 -13.26 -35.79
N LEU A 199 30.85 -12.96 -34.63
CA LEU A 199 29.44 -13.16 -34.36
C LEU A 199 28.76 -11.80 -34.50
N THR A 200 27.87 -11.68 -35.49
CA THR A 200 27.07 -10.48 -35.69
C THR A 200 25.65 -10.73 -35.20
N ILE A 201 25.18 -9.93 -34.25
CA ILE A 201 23.80 -9.91 -33.78
C ILE A 201 23.16 -8.62 -34.29
N ASN A 202 22.01 -8.74 -34.94
CA ASN A 202 21.28 -7.62 -35.52
C ASN A 202 19.79 -7.76 -35.18
N ASP A 203 19.21 -6.79 -34.47
CA ASP A 203 17.77 -6.74 -34.16
C ASP A 203 16.94 -5.94 -35.18
N GLY A 204 17.58 -5.50 -36.26
CA GLY A 204 17.00 -4.65 -37.30
C GLY A 204 17.29 -3.16 -37.10
N LYS A 205 17.68 -2.73 -35.90
CA LYS A 205 18.02 -1.34 -35.57
C LYS A 205 19.49 -1.20 -35.14
N ASP A 206 19.93 -2.06 -34.25
CA ASP A 206 21.27 -2.10 -33.70
C ASP A 206 22.03 -3.34 -34.19
N LYS A 207 23.28 -3.13 -34.63
CA LYS A 207 24.20 -4.19 -35.03
C LYS A 207 25.34 -4.28 -34.04
N ARG A 208 25.46 -5.42 -33.35
CA ARG A 208 26.57 -5.75 -32.46
C ARG A 208 27.47 -6.77 -33.15
N VAL A 209 28.76 -6.44 -33.31
CA VAL A 209 29.77 -7.36 -33.85
C VAL A 209 30.69 -7.77 -32.71
N LEU A 210 30.79 -9.07 -32.46
CA LEU A 210 31.61 -9.67 -31.42
C LEU A 210 32.70 -10.53 -32.04
N CYS A 211 33.91 -10.43 -31.49
CA CYS A 211 35.03 -11.33 -31.75
C CYS A 211 35.94 -11.41 -30.53
N GLY A 212 36.94 -12.28 -30.61
CA GLY A 212 37.86 -12.58 -29.53
C GLY A 212 37.30 -13.52 -28.48
N LEU A 213 37.99 -13.56 -27.35
CA LEU A 213 37.51 -14.23 -26.15
C LEU A 213 36.55 -13.30 -25.42
N ARG A 214 35.28 -13.71 -25.28
CA ARG A 214 34.29 -13.00 -24.46
C ARG A 214 33.90 -13.82 -23.25
N GLN A 215 33.76 -13.12 -22.13
CA GLN A 215 33.20 -13.68 -20.91
C GLN A 215 31.67 -13.74 -21.03
N PRO A 216 31.01 -14.51 -20.15
CA PRO A 216 29.57 -14.63 -20.15
C PRO A 216 28.91 -13.27 -19.90
N GLU A 217 28.17 -12.75 -20.88
CA GLU A 217 27.59 -11.41 -20.82
C GLU A 217 26.22 -11.34 -21.51
N LEU A 218 25.36 -10.44 -21.04
CA LEU A 218 24.15 -10.04 -21.74
C LEU A 218 24.52 -9.04 -22.85
N VAL A 219 24.28 -9.39 -24.11
CA VAL A 219 24.70 -8.57 -25.26
C VAL A 219 23.59 -7.66 -25.77
N LEU A 220 22.34 -8.15 -25.79
CA LEU A 220 21.24 -7.45 -26.43
C LEU A 220 19.88 -7.80 -25.84
N ILE A 221 19.01 -6.79 -25.77
CA ILE A 221 17.57 -6.94 -25.53
C ILE A 221 16.86 -6.44 -26.79
N GLY A 222 16.40 -7.37 -27.63
CA GLY A 222 15.79 -7.06 -28.93
C GLY A 222 14.26 -7.05 -28.89
N CYS A 223 13.63 -6.10 -29.58
CA CYS A 223 12.19 -6.08 -29.81
C CYS A 223 11.82 -7.03 -30.96
N SER A 224 10.93 -8.01 -30.75
CA SER A 224 10.28 -8.70 -31.87
C SER A 224 8.85 -8.19 -32.04
N ASN A 225 8.49 -7.71 -33.24
CA ASN A 225 7.14 -7.26 -33.63
C ASN A 225 6.48 -6.15 -32.78
N ILE A 226 7.26 -5.39 -32.01
CA ILE A 226 6.87 -4.08 -31.45
C ILE A 226 7.65 -3.05 -32.27
N THR A 227 6.96 -2.11 -32.94
CA THR A 227 7.58 -0.98 -33.63
C THR A 227 8.33 -0.12 -32.62
N CYS A 228 9.61 -0.41 -32.42
CA CYS A 228 10.50 0.35 -31.55
C CYS A 228 10.87 1.66 -32.26
N THR A 229 9.96 2.64 -32.18
CA THR A 229 10.19 4.01 -32.64
C THR A 229 11.20 4.68 -31.71
N SER A 230 12.28 5.21 -32.28
CA SER A 230 13.22 6.07 -31.56
C SER A 230 13.19 7.46 -32.14
N ASP A 231 12.74 8.43 -31.35
CA ASP A 231 13.15 9.81 -31.54
C ASP A 231 14.42 10.08 -30.72
N GLY A 232 15.38 10.74 -31.37
CA GLY A 232 16.47 11.42 -30.68
C GLY A 232 17.89 11.03 -31.10
N PHE A 233 18.25 11.16 -32.38
CA PHE A 233 19.55 11.72 -32.79
C PHE A 233 19.49 12.12 -34.28
N THR A 234 19.56 13.42 -34.55
CA THR A 234 19.66 14.00 -35.89
C THR A 234 21.05 13.75 -36.48
N THR A 235 21.12 13.09 -37.64
CA THR A 235 22.17 13.33 -38.64
C THR A 235 21.60 13.30 -40.05
N THR A 236 22.09 14.25 -40.83
CA THR A 236 21.65 14.75 -42.12
C THR A 236 21.69 13.71 -43.25
N ALA A 237 20.81 13.94 -44.24
CA ALA A 237 20.49 13.12 -45.40
C ALA A 237 21.65 12.74 -46.33
N THR A 238 21.53 11.54 -46.95
CA THR A 238 21.93 11.31 -48.35
C THR A 238 20.92 10.39 -49.04
N THR A 239 20.41 10.88 -50.17
CA THR A 239 19.57 10.25 -51.21
C THR A 239 20.11 8.91 -51.73
N THR A 240 19.24 7.96 -52.12
CA THR A 240 19.11 7.42 -53.49
C THR A 240 17.81 6.62 -53.70
N ALA A 241 17.30 6.73 -54.92
CA ALA A 241 16.05 6.38 -55.57
C ALA A 241 15.58 4.91 -55.70
N THR A 242 14.28 4.80 -56.07
CA THR A 242 13.60 3.81 -56.96
C THR A 242 13.38 2.38 -56.42
N THR A 243 12.23 1.70 -56.60
CA THR A 243 11.33 1.66 -57.77
C THR A 243 9.94 1.17 -57.37
N THR A 244 8.91 1.79 -57.95
CA THR A 244 7.49 1.40 -57.86
C THR A 244 7.18 0.38 -58.96
N THR A 245 6.49 -0.72 -58.63
CA THR A 245 5.82 -1.56 -59.64
C THR A 245 4.37 -1.80 -59.23
N THR A 246 3.47 -1.15 -59.95
CA THR A 246 2.02 -1.28 -59.92
C THR A 246 1.60 -2.47 -60.79
N ILE A 247 0.74 -3.36 -60.29
CA ILE A 247 -0.13 -4.18 -61.14
C ILE A 247 -1.55 -4.07 -60.60
N ALA A 248 -2.41 -3.45 -61.41
CA ALA A 248 -3.85 -3.43 -61.24
C ALA A 248 -4.45 -4.67 -61.89
N THR A 249 -5.55 -5.19 -61.34
CA THR A 249 -6.63 -5.74 -62.17
C THR A 249 -7.96 -5.73 -61.41
N THR A 250 -8.91 -5.11 -62.09
CA THR A 250 -10.31 -4.78 -61.83
C THR A 250 -11.27 -5.99 -61.91
N ALA A 251 -12.35 -5.95 -61.12
CA ALA A 251 -13.78 -6.08 -61.51
C ALA A 251 -14.64 -6.42 -60.26
N ALA A 252 -15.39 -5.46 -59.70
CA ALA A 252 -16.79 -5.10 -60.02
C ALA A 252 -17.82 -6.14 -59.50
N THR A 253 -18.44 -5.86 -58.33
CA THR A 253 -19.89 -5.54 -58.11
C THR A 253 -20.89 -6.55 -58.69
N THR A 254 -21.83 -7.11 -57.93
CA THR A 254 -23.12 -6.46 -57.62
C THR A 254 -23.86 -7.17 -56.46
N THR A 255 -24.53 -6.36 -55.65
CA THR A 255 -25.42 -6.63 -54.50
C THR A 255 -26.74 -7.31 -54.88
N THR A 256 -27.33 -8.12 -53.99
CA THR A 256 -28.78 -8.15 -53.75
C THR A 256 -29.12 -8.81 -52.42
N ILE A 257 -29.95 -8.10 -51.64
CA ILE A 257 -30.60 -8.51 -50.39
C ILE A 257 -31.97 -9.12 -50.76
N ALA A 258 -32.37 -10.22 -50.12
CA ALA A 258 -33.78 -10.54 -49.94
C ALA A 258 -33.99 -11.43 -48.70
N THR A 259 -34.92 -10.98 -47.87
CA THR A 259 -35.38 -11.54 -46.60
C THR A 259 -36.77 -12.16 -46.82
N ALA A 260 -37.03 -13.36 -46.31
CA ALA A 260 -38.37 -13.92 -45.97
C ALA A 260 -38.15 -15.30 -45.30
N THR A 261 -38.22 -15.50 -43.98
CA THR A 261 -39.35 -15.68 -43.04
C THR A 261 -40.35 -16.83 -43.34
N THR A 262 -40.46 -17.75 -42.35
CA THR A 262 -41.59 -18.65 -41.97
C THR A 262 -41.98 -19.79 -42.94
N THR A 263 -42.28 -21.06 -42.57
CA THR A 263 -42.93 -21.62 -41.36
C THR A 263 -42.84 -23.18 -41.37
N ILE A 264 -42.56 -23.78 -40.20
CA ILE A 264 -43.22 -24.95 -39.52
C ILE A 264 -43.45 -26.32 -40.22
N ALA A 265 -42.93 -27.36 -39.54
CA ALA A 265 -43.39 -28.76 -39.35
C ALA A 265 -43.39 -29.72 -40.59
N THR A 266 -43.25 -31.05 -40.51
CA THR A 266 -43.48 -32.04 -39.44
C THR A 266 -42.88 -33.40 -39.88
N THR A 267 -42.50 -34.24 -38.89
CA THR A 267 -42.52 -35.73 -38.87
C THR A 267 -41.80 -36.61 -39.91
N ALA A 268 -40.85 -37.38 -39.38
CA ALA A 268 -40.72 -38.86 -39.40
C ALA A 268 -40.99 -39.62 -40.71
N ALA A 269 -40.02 -40.42 -41.17
CA ALA A 269 -40.01 -41.87 -40.91
C ALA A 269 -38.89 -42.58 -41.69
N THR A 270 -38.36 -43.60 -41.03
CA THR A 270 -37.41 -44.62 -41.44
C THR A 270 -37.84 -45.36 -42.71
N THR A 271 -36.92 -45.64 -43.64
CA THR A 271 -36.91 -46.93 -44.36
C THR A 271 -35.56 -47.25 -44.99
N THR A 272 -34.99 -48.37 -44.57
CA THR A 272 -33.90 -49.13 -45.17
C THR A 272 -34.34 -49.76 -46.50
N ILE A 273 -33.53 -49.64 -47.56
CA ILE A 273 -33.45 -50.65 -48.62
C ILE A 273 -31.98 -50.86 -49.01
N ALA A 274 -31.57 -52.11 -48.95
CA ALA A 274 -30.29 -52.63 -49.40
C ALA A 274 -30.26 -52.73 -50.93
N THR A 275 -29.14 -52.33 -51.54
CA THR A 275 -28.75 -52.80 -52.87
C THR A 275 -27.28 -53.19 -52.86
N THR A 276 -27.09 -54.51 -52.94
CA THR A 276 -25.90 -55.25 -53.28
C THR A 276 -25.42 -54.89 -54.69
N ALA A 277 -24.14 -54.59 -54.90
CA ALA A 277 -23.41 -55.02 -56.11
C ALA A 277 -21.90 -54.69 -56.06
N THR A 278 -21.13 -55.77 -56.21
CA THR A 278 -19.81 -55.89 -56.85
C THR A 278 -18.58 -55.28 -56.20
N THR A 279 -17.94 -56.15 -55.44
CA THR A 279 -16.53 -56.22 -55.09
C THR A 279 -15.62 -56.17 -56.32
N THR A 280 -14.74 -55.18 -56.39
CA THR A 280 -13.51 -55.25 -57.18
C THR A 280 -12.34 -55.05 -56.22
N THR A 281 -11.64 -56.15 -55.95
CA THR A 281 -10.51 -56.21 -55.03
C THR A 281 -9.29 -55.56 -55.67
N ILE A 282 -8.91 -54.38 -55.21
CA ILE A 282 -7.59 -53.79 -55.45
C ILE A 282 -6.88 -53.73 -54.11
N ILE A 283 -5.81 -54.51 -53.99
CA ILE A 283 -4.93 -54.54 -52.81
C ILE A 283 -4.15 -53.22 -52.82
N ALA A 284 -4.55 -52.30 -51.94
CA ALA A 284 -3.77 -51.12 -51.58
C ALA A 284 -3.39 -51.24 -50.10
N THR A 285 -2.09 -51.39 -49.86
CA THR A 285 -1.48 -51.46 -48.54
C THR A 285 -1.60 -50.09 -47.85
N ALA A 286 -2.66 -49.89 -47.07
CA ALA A 286 -2.84 -48.69 -46.25
C ALA A 286 -2.13 -48.86 -44.91
N ALA A 287 -1.25 -47.92 -44.59
CA ALA A 287 -0.58 -47.81 -43.30
C ALA A 287 -1.60 -47.68 -42.16
N ALA A 288 -1.43 -48.48 -41.12
CA ALA A 288 -2.25 -48.46 -39.92
C ALA A 288 -2.22 -47.06 -39.29
N THR A 289 -3.33 -46.33 -39.41
CA THR A 289 -3.56 -45.11 -38.64
C THR A 289 -4.08 -45.56 -37.28
N THR A 290 -3.19 -45.60 -36.29
CA THR A 290 -3.54 -45.80 -34.88
C THR A 290 -4.42 -44.63 -34.44
N THR A 291 -5.73 -44.85 -34.38
CA THR A 291 -6.67 -43.94 -33.74
C THR A 291 -6.42 -44.01 -32.23
N ALA A 292 -5.65 -43.06 -31.70
CA ALA A 292 -5.49 -42.90 -30.26
C ALA A 292 -6.86 -42.51 -29.66
N THR A 293 -7.51 -43.47 -29.01
CA THR A 293 -8.67 -43.19 -28.16
C THR A 293 -8.15 -42.44 -26.93
N THR A 294 -8.25 -41.12 -26.94
CA THR A 294 -8.05 -40.29 -25.75
C THR A 294 -9.14 -40.61 -24.74
N THR A 295 -8.83 -41.54 -23.83
CA THR A 295 -9.58 -41.68 -22.58
C THR A 295 -9.37 -40.40 -21.79
N LEU A 296 -10.41 -39.56 -21.76
CA LEU A 296 -10.49 -38.42 -20.84
C LEU A 296 -10.49 -38.96 -19.41
N TRP A 297 -9.31 -38.98 -18.79
CA TRP A 297 -9.18 -39.12 -17.35
C TRP A 297 -9.76 -37.86 -16.70
N THR A 298 -11.02 -37.95 -16.29
CA THR A 298 -11.61 -37.00 -15.34
C THR A 298 -11.05 -37.31 -13.97
N THR A 299 -9.88 -36.75 -13.65
CA THR A 299 -9.43 -36.70 -12.27
C THR A 299 -10.46 -35.91 -11.45
N PRO A 300 -10.88 -36.38 -10.27
CA PRO A 300 -11.81 -35.64 -9.43
C PRO A 300 -11.23 -34.25 -9.15
N PHE A 301 -12.06 -33.21 -9.29
CA PHE A 301 -11.68 -31.81 -9.08
C PHE A 301 -11.09 -31.62 -7.68
N GLY A 302 -9.76 -31.62 -7.57
CA GLY A 302 -9.07 -31.27 -6.34
C GLY A 302 -9.39 -29.83 -5.96
N THR A 303 -9.56 -29.57 -4.66
CA THR A 303 -9.62 -28.22 -4.09
C THR A 303 -8.37 -27.47 -4.55
N GLY A 304 -8.53 -26.38 -5.31
CA GLY A 304 -7.39 -25.60 -5.79
C GLY A 304 -6.51 -25.14 -4.63
N ALA A 305 -5.23 -24.82 -4.92
CA ALA A 305 -4.31 -24.29 -3.93
C ALA A 305 -4.90 -23.02 -3.26
N VAL A 306 -4.85 -22.98 -1.93
CA VAL A 306 -5.31 -21.88 -1.08
C VAL A 306 -4.13 -21.32 -0.31
N SER A 307 -4.26 -20.11 0.20
CA SER A 307 -3.23 -19.50 1.03
C SER A 307 -2.96 -20.30 2.31
N THR A 308 -1.73 -20.18 2.82
CA THR A 308 -1.36 -20.74 4.13
C THR A 308 -2.00 -19.93 5.26
N SER A 309 -1.97 -20.45 6.49
CA SER A 309 -2.29 -19.62 7.67
C SER A 309 -1.25 -18.51 7.85
N ASN A 310 -1.63 -17.41 8.52
CA ASN A 310 -0.66 -16.38 8.91
C ASN A 310 0.48 -17.02 9.71
N GLN A 311 1.70 -16.79 9.27
CA GLN A 311 2.93 -17.17 9.94
C GLN A 311 3.49 -15.93 10.65
N GLN A 312 4.03 -16.15 11.84
CA GLN A 312 4.67 -15.11 12.64
C GLN A 312 6.11 -15.53 12.88
N THR A 313 7.03 -14.60 12.67
CA THR A 313 8.45 -14.82 12.91
C THR A 313 9.08 -13.56 13.46
N PHE A 314 10.15 -13.73 14.22
CA PHE A 314 10.91 -12.63 14.78
C PHE A 314 12.40 -12.97 14.81
N THR A 315 13.24 -11.94 14.78
CA THR A 315 14.68 -12.10 14.94
C THR A 315 15.27 -10.94 15.71
N CYS A 316 16.37 -11.21 16.44
CA CYS A 316 17.14 -10.19 17.13
C CYS A 316 17.80 -9.23 16.15
N GLY A 317 17.93 -7.97 16.56
CA GLY A 317 18.69 -6.96 15.84
C GLY A 317 20.10 -7.48 15.56
N GLN A 318 20.52 -7.38 14.30
CA GLN A 318 21.74 -7.90 13.67
C GLN A 318 21.63 -9.22 12.90
N GLN A 319 20.59 -10.04 13.09
CA GLN A 319 20.43 -11.27 12.29
C GLN A 319 19.43 -11.08 11.16
N PRO A 320 19.80 -11.31 9.89
CA PRO A 320 18.85 -11.18 8.79
C PRO A 320 17.69 -12.15 9.00
N LEU A 321 16.47 -11.66 8.77
CA LEU A 321 15.28 -12.49 8.82
C LEU A 321 15.01 -13.03 7.41
N LEU A 322 15.03 -14.35 7.26
CA LEU A 322 14.61 -15.03 6.05
C LEU A 322 13.12 -15.35 6.14
N LEU A 323 12.34 -14.85 5.19
CA LEU A 323 10.96 -15.24 4.97
C LEU A 323 10.92 -16.16 3.75
N GLU A 324 10.32 -17.33 3.90
CA GLU A 324 10.22 -18.32 2.82
C GLU A 324 8.83 -18.95 2.82
N CYS A 325 8.32 -19.20 1.62
CA CYS A 325 7.16 -20.05 1.41
C CYS A 325 7.60 -21.47 1.09
N ASP A 326 7.31 -22.41 1.99
CA ASP A 326 7.73 -23.82 1.90
C ASP A 326 7.23 -24.54 0.63
N GLN A 327 6.17 -24.02 -0.01
CA GLN A 327 5.55 -24.60 -1.19
C GLN A 327 5.95 -23.87 -2.46
N SER A 328 6.36 -24.64 -3.48
CA SER A 328 6.64 -24.11 -4.82
C SER A 328 5.40 -23.46 -5.43
N GLY A 329 5.59 -22.32 -6.10
CA GLY A 329 4.49 -21.56 -6.68
C GLY A 329 3.67 -20.78 -5.65
N TYR A 330 4.26 -20.41 -4.52
CA TYR A 330 3.69 -19.45 -3.56
C TYR A 330 4.55 -18.19 -3.46
N GLY A 331 3.91 -17.07 -3.13
CA GLY A 331 4.53 -15.77 -2.89
C GLY A 331 4.13 -15.20 -1.54
N LEU A 332 5.03 -14.43 -0.94
CA LEU A 332 4.85 -13.79 0.37
C LEU A 332 3.86 -12.62 0.28
N ILE A 333 2.92 -12.56 1.20
CA ILE A 333 2.15 -11.36 1.52
C ILE A 333 2.52 -10.95 2.94
N LEU A 334 3.09 -9.75 3.08
CA LEU A 334 3.35 -9.19 4.38
C LEU A 334 2.08 -8.52 4.91
N HIS A 335 1.58 -9.01 6.03
CA HIS A 335 0.49 -8.36 6.76
C HIS A 335 1.02 -7.27 7.67
N LYS A 336 2.18 -7.52 8.29
CA LYS A 336 2.76 -6.64 9.28
C LYS A 336 4.25 -6.82 9.41
N VAL A 337 4.99 -5.71 9.46
CA VAL A 337 6.41 -5.69 9.85
C VAL A 337 6.59 -4.61 10.90
N GLN A 338 7.05 -4.99 12.08
CA GLN A 338 7.32 -4.07 13.18
C GLN A 338 8.77 -4.18 13.59
N LEU A 339 9.41 -3.04 13.80
CA LEU A 339 10.62 -2.98 14.60
C LEU A 339 10.21 -2.89 16.07
N GLY A 340 10.90 -3.58 16.96
CA GLY A 340 10.61 -3.55 18.38
C GLY A 340 11.84 -3.29 19.23
N ALA A 341 11.64 -2.65 20.38
CA ALA A 341 12.59 -2.48 21.47
C ALA A 341 11.98 -3.07 22.74
N SER A 342 12.47 -4.26 23.11
CA SER A 342 12.10 -4.90 24.38
C SER A 342 12.85 -4.26 25.55
N GLN A 343 12.12 -4.04 26.65
CA GLN A 343 12.69 -3.53 27.90
C GLN A 343 13.57 -4.57 28.61
N THR A 344 13.31 -5.86 28.41
CA THR A 344 14.09 -6.95 29.01
C THR A 344 15.35 -7.27 28.19
N GLY A 345 15.46 -6.70 26.99
CA GLY A 345 16.52 -7.04 26.02
C GLY A 345 16.25 -8.32 25.24
N ASP A 346 15.18 -9.06 25.56
CA ASP A 346 14.77 -10.25 24.83
C ASP A 346 14.28 -9.89 23.41
N CYS A 347 14.44 -10.82 22.49
CA CYS A 347 14.03 -10.64 21.10
C CYS A 347 12.64 -11.22 20.80
N THR A 348 11.86 -11.51 21.84
CA THR A 348 10.49 -11.99 21.69
C THR A 348 9.55 -10.81 21.65
N PHE A 349 8.63 -10.82 20.69
CA PHE A 349 7.59 -9.79 20.64
C PHE A 349 6.74 -9.87 21.91
N SER A 350 6.74 -8.78 22.68
CA SER A 350 5.83 -8.56 23.79
C SER A 350 4.88 -7.41 23.47
N SER A 351 3.65 -7.51 23.98
CA SER A 351 2.67 -6.44 23.85
C SER A 351 3.14 -5.14 24.51
N ASN A 352 4.04 -5.23 25.50
CA ASN A 352 4.62 -4.11 26.25
C ASN A 352 5.84 -3.45 25.57
N ASP A 353 6.34 -4.01 24.48
CA ASP A 353 7.52 -3.47 23.80
C ASP A 353 7.20 -2.19 23.06
N CYS A 354 8.21 -1.33 22.91
CA CYS A 354 8.09 -0.19 22.02
C CYS A 354 8.25 -0.64 20.58
N VAL A 355 7.20 -0.48 19.77
CA VAL A 355 7.17 -0.96 18.39
C VAL A 355 6.90 0.14 17.37
N GLU A 356 7.55 0.07 16.23
CA GLU A 356 7.34 0.95 15.08
C GLU A 356 6.92 0.13 13.85
N ASP A 357 5.78 0.48 13.25
CA ASP A 357 5.34 -0.15 12.01
C ASP A 357 6.22 0.28 10.83
N ARG A 358 6.82 -0.71 10.16
CA ARG A 358 7.68 -0.56 8.98
C ARG A 358 7.17 -1.38 7.79
N THR A 359 5.94 -1.87 7.82
CA THR A 359 5.34 -2.72 6.78
C THR A 359 5.51 -2.10 5.38
N LYS A 360 5.24 -0.79 5.23
CA LYS A 360 5.39 -0.08 3.94
C LYS A 360 6.79 -0.16 3.34
N ILE A 361 7.84 -0.15 4.16
CA ILE A 361 9.23 -0.16 3.70
C ILE A 361 9.64 -1.55 3.23
N TYR A 362 9.15 -2.60 3.90
CA TYR A 362 9.49 -3.99 3.60
C TYR A 362 8.54 -4.66 2.62
N ASN A 363 7.52 -3.95 2.11
CA ASN A 363 6.63 -4.44 1.05
C ASN A 363 7.35 -4.82 -0.26
N THR A 364 8.65 -4.53 -0.41
CA THR A 364 9.50 -5.06 -1.48
C THR A 364 9.67 -6.58 -1.43
N CYS A 365 9.37 -7.22 -0.28
CA CYS A 365 9.31 -8.68 -0.15
C CYS A 365 8.03 -9.28 -0.70
N ALA A 366 6.97 -8.49 -0.85
CA ALA A 366 5.67 -9.02 -1.19
C ALA A 366 5.66 -9.53 -2.65
N GLY A 367 5.03 -10.68 -2.88
CA GLY A 367 5.02 -11.42 -4.13
C GLY A 367 6.23 -12.34 -4.36
N LYS A 368 7.30 -12.23 -3.58
CA LYS A 368 8.47 -13.12 -3.71
C LYS A 368 8.24 -14.43 -2.96
N THR A 369 8.74 -15.56 -3.47
CA THR A 369 8.72 -16.84 -2.74
C THR A 369 9.66 -16.82 -1.53
N LEU A 370 10.74 -16.03 -1.63
CA LEU A 370 11.78 -15.91 -0.62
C LEU A 370 12.20 -14.44 -0.49
N CYS A 371 12.34 -13.94 0.74
CA CYS A 371 12.80 -12.58 1.00
C CYS A 371 13.68 -12.48 2.25
N TYR A 372 14.74 -11.67 2.14
CA TYR A 372 15.59 -11.29 3.26
C TYR A 372 15.22 -9.90 3.78
N ILE A 373 14.95 -9.80 5.07
CA ILE A 373 14.77 -8.53 5.77
C ILE A 373 16.01 -8.27 6.61
N SER A 374 16.75 -7.21 6.27
CA SER A 374 17.89 -6.76 7.07
C SER A 374 17.40 -6.06 8.33
N THR A 375 17.92 -6.49 9.48
CA THR A 375 17.46 -6.12 10.83
C THR A 375 18.55 -5.38 11.61
N SER A 376 19.26 -4.46 10.95
CA SER A 376 20.15 -3.55 11.69
C SER A 376 19.34 -2.77 12.74
N ALA A 377 19.96 -2.50 13.89
CA ALA A 377 19.31 -1.74 14.96
C ALA A 377 19.00 -0.32 14.47
N GLN A 378 17.73 -0.03 14.18
CA GLN A 378 17.28 1.25 13.65
C GLN A 378 16.70 2.12 14.77
N SER A 379 16.97 3.42 14.73
CA SER A 379 16.31 4.38 15.62
C SER A 379 14.84 4.51 15.24
N MET A 380 13.96 4.22 16.20
CA MET A 380 12.51 4.28 16.02
C MET A 380 11.97 5.62 16.50
N LYS A 381 11.36 6.39 15.60
CA LYS A 381 10.76 7.71 15.87
C LYS A 381 9.61 7.62 16.86
N SER A 382 8.78 6.58 16.72
CA SER A 382 7.66 6.29 17.63
C SER A 382 8.10 5.93 19.05
N CYS A 383 9.39 5.59 19.22
CA CYS A 383 10.00 5.18 20.48
C CYS A 383 11.01 6.21 21.02
N ASN A 384 10.81 7.50 20.77
CA ASN A 384 11.71 8.58 21.19
C ASN A 384 13.18 8.36 20.77
N GLY A 385 13.39 7.74 19.60
CA GLY A 385 14.71 7.46 19.05
C GLY A 385 15.39 6.21 19.59
N THR A 386 14.73 5.44 20.47
CA THR A 386 15.22 4.14 20.96
C THR A 386 15.53 3.22 19.78
N LYS A 387 16.68 2.52 19.84
CA LYS A 387 17.08 1.58 18.79
C LYS A 387 16.29 0.28 18.92
N SER A 388 15.82 -0.25 17.80
CA SER A 388 15.18 -1.56 17.76
C SER A 388 16.16 -2.67 18.12
N ASN A 389 15.73 -3.62 18.95
CA ASN A 389 16.47 -4.84 19.29
C ASN A 389 15.86 -6.09 18.65
N TYR A 390 14.70 -6.02 17.99
CA TYR A 390 14.17 -7.11 17.18
C TYR A 390 13.30 -6.60 16.01
N VAL A 391 13.00 -7.51 15.08
CA VAL A 391 11.99 -7.32 14.02
C VAL A 391 10.96 -8.42 14.14
N TYR A 392 9.68 -8.04 14.15
CA TYR A 392 8.52 -8.93 14.12
C TYR A 392 7.85 -8.85 12.76
N VAL A 393 7.59 -10.01 12.15
CA VAL A 393 6.91 -10.10 10.85
C VAL A 393 5.74 -11.06 10.95
N GLU A 394 4.58 -10.59 10.49
CA GLU A 394 3.42 -11.42 10.20
C GLU A 394 3.23 -11.47 8.68
N TYR A 395 3.27 -12.68 8.13
CA TYR A 395 3.17 -12.91 6.69
C TYR A 395 2.32 -14.12 6.37
N GLN A 396 1.94 -14.25 5.11
CA GLN A 396 1.16 -15.37 4.59
C GLN A 396 1.69 -15.74 3.22
N CYS A 397 1.64 -17.02 2.87
CA CYS A 397 2.02 -17.48 1.55
C CYS A 397 0.76 -17.68 0.72
N ILE A 398 0.70 -17.07 -0.46
CA ILE A 398 -0.43 -17.20 -1.39
C ILE A 398 0.04 -17.86 -2.70
N PRO A 399 -0.78 -18.72 -3.33
CA PRO A 399 -0.46 -19.31 -4.62
C PRO A 399 -0.22 -18.26 -5.71
N THR A 400 0.87 -18.38 -6.46
CA THR A 400 1.18 -17.59 -7.66
C THR A 400 0.65 -18.22 -8.94
N ARG A 401 0.14 -19.45 -8.87
CA ARG A 401 -0.45 -20.19 -10.00
C ARG A 401 -1.77 -20.86 -9.60
N PRO A 402 -2.84 -20.09 -9.36
CA PRO A 402 -4.15 -20.67 -9.11
C PRO A 402 -4.72 -21.37 -10.33
N LYS A 403 -5.78 -22.16 -10.10
CA LYS A 403 -6.51 -22.90 -11.14
C LYS A 403 -7.18 -21.96 -12.15
N LEU A 404 -7.61 -20.78 -11.71
CA LEU A 404 -8.24 -19.76 -12.55
C LEU A 404 -7.30 -18.55 -12.68
N ILE A 405 -6.90 -18.24 -13.91
CA ILE A 405 -6.19 -17.02 -14.26
C ILE A 405 -7.03 -16.36 -15.34
N SER A 406 -7.58 -15.18 -15.05
CA SER A 406 -8.47 -14.46 -15.96
C SER A 406 -7.98 -13.04 -16.16
N ASP A 407 -8.04 -12.57 -17.41
CA ASP A 407 -7.87 -11.17 -17.75
C ASP A 407 -9.26 -10.51 -17.73
N ILE A 408 -9.41 -9.49 -16.90
CA ILE A 408 -10.70 -8.85 -16.64
C ILE A 408 -11.37 -8.30 -17.90
N CYS A 409 -10.58 -7.93 -18.91
CA CYS A 409 -11.08 -7.39 -20.18
C CYS A 409 -11.26 -8.45 -21.27
N SER A 410 -10.76 -9.67 -21.06
CA SER A 410 -10.94 -10.79 -21.98
C SER A 410 -12.09 -11.71 -21.58
N SER A 411 -12.52 -11.66 -20.32
CA SER A 411 -13.64 -12.47 -19.84
C SER A 411 -14.95 -11.96 -20.44
N THR A 412 -15.77 -12.90 -20.92
CA THR A 412 -17.16 -12.60 -21.30
C THR A 412 -17.97 -12.28 -20.05
N ASP A 413 -19.07 -11.54 -20.17
CA ASP A 413 -20.03 -11.17 -19.08
C ASP A 413 -20.62 -12.37 -18.28
N SER A 414 -20.10 -13.58 -18.45
CA SER A 414 -20.36 -14.78 -17.68
C SER A 414 -19.77 -14.71 -16.27
N SER A 415 -20.55 -15.15 -15.29
CA SER A 415 -20.05 -15.39 -13.93
C SER A 415 -19.03 -16.54 -13.94
N GLU A 416 -17.81 -16.27 -13.48
CA GLU A 416 -16.78 -17.29 -13.30
C GLU A 416 -16.90 -17.91 -11.89
N LYS A 417 -16.79 -19.24 -11.81
CA LYS A 417 -16.79 -19.96 -10.52
C LYS A 417 -15.37 -20.08 -9.99
N VAL A 418 -15.14 -19.59 -8.78
CA VAL A 418 -13.85 -19.68 -8.09
C VAL A 418 -13.88 -20.84 -7.10
N GLU A 419 -13.02 -21.83 -7.33
CA GLU A 419 -12.83 -22.99 -6.44
C GLU A 419 -11.40 -23.01 -5.92
N GLY A 420 -11.20 -22.61 -4.68
CA GLY A 420 -9.87 -22.39 -4.11
C GLY A 420 -9.43 -20.95 -4.39
N GLY A 421 -8.49 -20.75 -5.32
CA GLY A 421 -7.96 -19.44 -5.67
C GLY A 421 -8.15 -19.05 -7.14
N ALA A 422 -8.09 -17.75 -7.42
CA ALA A 422 -8.03 -17.17 -8.75
C ALA A 422 -7.11 -15.95 -8.79
N ILE A 423 -6.45 -15.72 -9.93
CA ILE A 423 -5.76 -14.47 -10.24
C ILE A 423 -6.58 -13.73 -11.29
N ILE A 424 -6.96 -12.49 -10.97
CA ILE A 424 -7.59 -11.57 -11.91
C ILE A 424 -6.59 -10.48 -12.23
N SER A 425 -6.38 -10.22 -13.50
CA SER A 425 -5.37 -9.27 -13.97
C SER A 425 -5.92 -8.37 -15.06
N SER A 426 -5.20 -7.28 -15.35
CA SER A 426 -5.39 -6.48 -16.57
C SER A 426 -4.20 -6.71 -17.50
N LEU A 427 -4.10 -7.91 -18.10
CA LEU A 427 -2.97 -8.24 -18.97
C LEU A 427 -2.84 -7.18 -20.07
N ASN A 428 -1.63 -6.64 -20.22
CA ASN A 428 -1.32 -5.55 -21.14
C ASN A 428 -2.19 -4.30 -20.85
N TYR A 429 -1.76 -3.47 -19.89
CA TYR A 429 -2.36 -2.15 -19.68
C TYR A 429 -2.42 -1.40 -21.02
N THR A 430 -3.61 -1.29 -21.62
CA THR A 430 -3.80 -0.51 -22.84
C THR A 430 -4.05 0.94 -22.47
N SER A 431 -3.59 1.86 -23.31
CA SER A 431 -4.00 3.28 -23.25
C SER A 431 -5.45 3.48 -23.62
N GLU A 432 -6.17 2.46 -24.08
CA GLU A 432 -7.54 2.64 -24.54
C GLU A 432 -8.49 2.83 -23.36
N SER A 433 -9.40 3.78 -23.52
CA SER A 433 -10.49 3.97 -22.57
C SER A 433 -11.41 2.75 -22.65
N ARG A 434 -11.44 1.94 -21.59
CA ARG A 434 -12.25 0.71 -21.50
C ARG A 434 -12.79 0.53 -20.10
N THR A 435 -14.02 0.04 -20.02
CA THR A 435 -14.60 -0.46 -18.77
C THR A 435 -14.85 -1.94 -18.94
N CYS A 436 -14.22 -2.74 -18.09
CA CYS A 436 -14.32 -4.19 -18.07
C CYS A 436 -14.97 -4.61 -16.76
N LYS A 437 -15.74 -5.69 -16.75
CA LYS A 437 -16.37 -6.23 -15.53
C LYS A 437 -16.24 -7.74 -15.52
N LEU A 438 -16.10 -8.30 -14.33
CA LEU A 438 -16.05 -9.73 -14.10
C LEU A 438 -16.85 -10.05 -12.85
N GLN A 439 -17.88 -10.87 -13.00
CA GLN A 439 -18.65 -11.39 -11.89
C GLN A 439 -18.03 -12.71 -11.42
N LEU A 440 -17.75 -12.80 -10.13
CA LEU A 440 -17.20 -14.00 -9.52
C LEU A 440 -18.21 -14.59 -8.54
N GLN A 441 -18.33 -15.91 -8.57
CA GLN A 441 -19.20 -16.67 -7.66
C GLN A 441 -18.41 -17.83 -7.05
N THR A 442 -18.55 -18.06 -5.75
CA THR A 442 -18.03 -19.30 -5.13
C THR A 442 -18.92 -20.48 -5.52
N SER A 443 -18.37 -21.67 -5.81
CA SER A 443 -19.21 -22.83 -6.16
C SER A 443 -20.13 -23.22 -4.99
N GLU A 444 -21.42 -23.46 -5.28
CA GLU A 444 -22.43 -23.70 -4.24
C GLU A 444 -22.31 -25.06 -3.54
N SER A 445 -21.49 -25.98 -4.05
CA SER A 445 -21.50 -27.38 -3.64
C SER A 445 -20.10 -27.99 -3.54
N LEU A 446 -19.36 -27.67 -2.47
CA LEU A 446 -18.32 -28.56 -1.95
C LEU A 446 -18.75 -29.07 -0.56
N GLY A 447 -19.72 -29.98 -0.53
CA GLY A 447 -20.15 -30.68 0.69
C GLY A 447 -21.13 -29.92 1.58
N SER A 448 -21.27 -30.37 2.83
CA SER A 448 -22.23 -29.88 3.84
C SER A 448 -21.84 -28.55 4.51
N GLN A 449 -20.70 -27.96 4.15
CA GLN A 449 -20.23 -26.69 4.70
C GLN A 449 -20.46 -25.56 3.69
N SER A 450 -21.31 -24.60 4.05
CA SER A 450 -21.61 -23.44 3.20
C SER A 450 -20.43 -22.45 3.18
N TYR A 451 -19.55 -22.56 2.18
CA TYR A 451 -18.52 -21.55 1.83
C TYR A 451 -19.16 -20.41 1.07
N LYS A 452 -19.05 -19.14 1.50
CA LYS A 452 -19.72 -18.01 0.82
C LYS A 452 -19.04 -16.65 1.07
N ALA A 453 -17.72 -16.55 0.96
CA ALA A 453 -16.95 -15.30 1.10
C ALA A 453 -15.63 -15.37 0.30
N PHE A 454 -15.00 -14.22 0.02
CA PHE A 454 -13.70 -14.13 -0.63
C PHE A 454 -12.67 -13.42 0.26
N LYS A 455 -11.44 -13.93 0.29
CA LYS A 455 -10.28 -13.17 0.76
C LYS A 455 -9.54 -12.61 -0.46
N ILE A 456 -9.30 -11.31 -0.50
CA ILE A 456 -8.73 -10.62 -1.67
C ILE A 456 -7.39 -9.99 -1.29
N TYR A 457 -6.42 -10.15 -2.17
CA TYR A 457 -5.05 -9.67 -2.06
C TYR A 457 -4.68 -8.92 -3.33
N ILE A 458 -3.94 -7.82 -3.17
CA ILE A 458 -3.24 -7.19 -4.28
C ILE A 458 -1.94 -7.96 -4.47
N LEU A 459 -1.60 -8.32 -5.71
CA LEU A 459 -0.28 -8.79 -6.10
C LEU A 459 0.53 -7.64 -6.69
N THR A 460 -0.08 -6.93 -7.65
CA THR A 460 0.47 -5.69 -8.20
C THR A 460 -0.68 -4.74 -8.51
N LEU A 461 -0.47 -3.46 -8.30
CA LEU A 461 -1.37 -2.40 -8.73
C LEU A 461 -0.47 -1.28 -9.23
N ASN A 462 -0.54 -0.95 -10.49
CA ASN A 462 0.21 0.14 -11.10
C ASN A 462 -0.66 0.75 -12.20
N LEU A 463 -1.61 1.55 -11.74
CA LEU A 463 -2.53 2.34 -12.55
C LEU A 463 -2.12 3.82 -12.49
N PRO A 464 -2.40 4.61 -13.54
CA PRO A 464 -2.23 6.05 -13.46
C PRO A 464 -3.10 6.59 -12.34
N ILE A 465 -2.45 7.28 -11.41
CA ILE A 465 -3.11 8.30 -10.61
C ILE A 465 -2.70 9.63 -11.22
N ARG A 466 -3.65 10.55 -11.37
CA ARG A 466 -3.29 11.95 -11.64
C ARG A 466 -2.29 12.34 -10.55
N PRO A 467 -1.10 12.84 -10.89
CA PRO A 467 0.08 12.94 -10.01
C PRO A 467 -0.09 13.72 -8.70
N THR A 468 -1.29 14.18 -8.41
CA THR A 468 -1.68 15.07 -7.35
C THR A 468 -2.01 14.34 -6.02
N LEU A 469 -2.06 13.00 -5.98
CA LEU A 469 -2.36 12.22 -4.76
C LEU A 469 -1.31 11.13 -4.49
N ARG A 470 -0.26 11.47 -3.74
CA ARG A 470 0.91 10.61 -3.49
C ARG A 470 0.69 9.51 -2.43
N ASP A 471 -0.41 9.52 -1.68
CA ASP A 471 -0.63 8.57 -0.59
C ASP A 471 -1.82 7.64 -0.86
N GLN A 472 -1.54 6.35 -0.82
CA GLN A 472 -2.55 5.29 -0.80
C GLN A 472 -3.47 5.49 0.42
N GLY A 473 -4.71 5.86 0.14
CA GLY A 473 -5.70 6.35 1.10
C GLY A 473 -6.51 7.50 0.52
N ALA A 474 -5.94 8.23 -0.44
CA ALA A 474 -6.68 9.20 -1.24
C ALA A 474 -7.71 8.49 -2.13
N GLN A 475 -8.97 8.89 -2.02
CA GLN A 475 -10.07 8.28 -2.75
C GLN A 475 -9.88 8.45 -4.26
N CYS A 476 -9.78 7.35 -5.01
CA CYS A 476 -9.71 7.36 -6.47
C CYS A 476 -10.84 8.17 -7.08
N SER A 477 -10.53 9.21 -7.85
CA SER A 477 -11.56 9.97 -8.57
C SER A 477 -12.40 9.03 -9.42
N GLU A 478 -13.66 9.37 -9.68
CA GLU A 478 -14.52 8.59 -10.59
C GLU A 478 -13.93 8.47 -12.00
N ASN A 479 -13.09 9.43 -12.36
CA ASN A 479 -12.44 9.50 -13.65
C ASN A 479 -11.01 8.93 -13.65
N ASP A 480 -10.50 8.45 -12.51
CA ASP A 480 -9.17 7.85 -12.46
C ASP A 480 -9.25 6.37 -12.86
N PRO A 481 -8.24 5.87 -13.59
CA PRO A 481 -8.09 4.44 -13.82
C PRO A 481 -8.10 3.68 -12.49
N SER A 482 -9.08 2.80 -12.33
CA SER A 482 -9.36 2.17 -11.05
C SER A 482 -9.94 0.77 -11.18
N ILE A 483 -9.76 -0.01 -10.12
CA ILE A 483 -10.43 -1.29 -9.89
C ILE A 483 -11.48 -1.04 -8.82
N GLU A 484 -12.71 -1.45 -9.09
CA GLU A 484 -13.80 -1.47 -8.13
C GLU A 484 -14.13 -2.92 -7.80
N ILE A 485 -14.24 -3.25 -6.52
CA ILE A 485 -14.70 -4.54 -6.04
C ILE A 485 -16.02 -4.28 -5.33
N ASP A 486 -17.12 -4.69 -5.96
CA ASP A 486 -18.49 -4.55 -5.49
C ASP A 486 -18.89 -5.83 -4.74
N ASP A 487 -18.91 -5.74 -3.41
CA ASP A 487 -19.48 -6.76 -2.54
C ASP A 487 -20.91 -6.33 -2.15
N PRO A 488 -21.96 -7.07 -2.52
CA PRO A 488 -23.35 -6.75 -2.15
C PRO A 488 -23.59 -6.52 -0.65
N GLU A 489 -22.78 -7.12 0.23
CA GLU A 489 -22.90 -6.99 1.68
C GLU A 489 -21.99 -5.89 2.26
N ALA A 490 -20.79 -5.68 1.71
CA ALA A 490 -19.80 -4.72 2.22
C ALA A 490 -19.73 -3.38 1.45
N GLY A 491 -20.31 -3.31 0.25
CA GLY A 491 -20.27 -2.17 -0.65
C GLY A 491 -19.08 -2.20 -1.63
N VAL A 492 -18.84 -1.06 -2.28
CA VAL A 492 -17.81 -0.92 -3.33
C VAL A 492 -16.48 -0.46 -2.73
N THR A 493 -15.43 -1.25 -2.90
CA THR A 493 -14.04 -0.84 -2.63
C THR A 493 -13.36 -0.40 -3.93
N ARG A 494 -12.81 0.82 -3.98
CA ARG A 494 -12.13 1.35 -5.17
C ARG A 494 -10.63 1.51 -4.94
N LEU A 495 -9.82 1.04 -5.89
CA LEU A 495 -8.35 1.07 -5.88
C LEU A 495 -7.81 1.74 -7.13
N CYS A 496 -6.73 2.50 -7.00
CA CYS A 496 -6.03 3.18 -8.08
C CYS A 496 -4.57 3.40 -7.66
N GLY A 497 -3.73 3.82 -8.60
CA GLY A 497 -2.35 4.21 -8.33
C GLY A 497 -1.38 3.06 -8.31
N ASN A 498 -0.32 3.22 -7.52
CA ASN A 498 0.71 2.21 -7.38
C ASN A 498 0.60 1.57 -6.00
N SER A 499 0.42 0.25 -5.92
CA SER A 499 0.48 -0.55 -4.70
C SER A 499 1.24 -1.85 -4.92
N HIS A 500 2.04 -2.18 -3.92
CA HIS A 500 2.71 -3.47 -3.80
C HIS A 500 1.75 -4.55 -3.32
N ALA A 501 2.23 -5.79 -3.36
CA ALA A 501 1.50 -6.94 -2.89
C ALA A 501 1.13 -6.79 -1.41
N ARG A 502 -0.14 -7.02 -1.07
CA ARG A 502 -0.69 -6.95 0.29
C ARG A 502 -2.06 -7.60 0.37
N TYR A 503 -2.46 -7.94 1.58
CA TYR A 503 -3.86 -8.22 1.87
C TYR A 503 -4.72 -6.95 1.68
N LEU A 504 -5.89 -7.10 1.07
CA LEU A 504 -6.81 -6.01 0.80
C LEU A 504 -8.03 -6.06 1.72
N LEU A 505 -8.87 -7.08 1.57
CA LEU A 505 -10.14 -7.20 2.29
C LEU A 505 -10.67 -8.64 2.28
N GLU A 506 -11.63 -8.90 3.16
CA GLU A 506 -12.52 -10.06 3.15
C GLU A 506 -13.93 -9.60 2.80
N THR A 507 -14.60 -10.35 1.91
CA THR A 507 -16.00 -10.12 1.55
C THR A 507 -16.90 -11.04 2.38
N CYS A 508 -18.16 -10.67 2.59
CA CYS A 508 -19.12 -11.57 3.25
C CYS A 508 -20.17 -12.17 2.30
N SER A 509 -20.20 -11.72 1.04
CA SER A 509 -21.01 -12.31 -0.02
C SER A 509 -20.32 -13.47 -0.74
N ASN A 510 -21.12 -14.40 -1.26
CA ASN A 510 -20.68 -15.45 -2.18
C ASN A 510 -20.52 -15.00 -3.63
N THR A 511 -20.93 -13.77 -3.92
CA THR A 511 -20.83 -13.15 -5.24
C THR A 511 -20.19 -11.80 -5.08
N ILE A 512 -19.20 -11.51 -5.92
CA ILE A 512 -18.58 -10.18 -6.01
C ILE A 512 -18.49 -9.79 -7.48
N GLU A 513 -18.54 -8.49 -7.77
CA GLU A 513 -18.28 -7.98 -9.10
C GLU A 513 -17.03 -7.11 -9.08
N ILE A 514 -16.06 -7.46 -9.91
CA ILE A 514 -14.85 -6.66 -10.09
C ILE A 514 -15.03 -5.86 -11.36
N ARG A 515 -14.93 -4.53 -11.29
CA ARG A 515 -14.94 -3.63 -12.44
C ARG A 515 -13.57 -2.99 -12.59
N TYR A 516 -12.99 -3.05 -13.77
CA TYR A 516 -11.83 -2.24 -14.14
C TYR A 516 -12.27 -1.09 -15.03
N LYS A 517 -12.06 0.14 -14.57
CA LYS A 517 -12.34 1.36 -15.32
C LYS A 517 -11.02 1.98 -15.72
N ASN A 518 -10.75 2.06 -17.02
CA ASN A 518 -9.68 2.88 -17.57
C ASN A 518 -10.34 3.97 -18.40
N LEU A 519 -10.46 5.19 -17.86
CA LEU A 519 -11.15 6.29 -18.54
C LEU A 519 -10.18 7.31 -19.15
N ILE A 520 -8.88 7.16 -18.92
CA ILE A 520 -7.86 8.10 -19.39
C ILE A 520 -7.07 7.45 -20.52
N VAL A 521 -7.17 8.05 -21.71
CA VAL A 521 -6.27 7.73 -22.82
C VAL A 521 -4.94 8.43 -22.59
N ASN A 522 -4.05 7.76 -21.86
CA ASN A 522 -2.69 8.28 -21.67
C ASN A 522 -1.80 7.78 -22.81
N THR A 523 -1.14 8.68 -23.53
CA THR A 523 -0.25 8.32 -24.65
C THR A 523 1.04 7.63 -24.18
N ASP A 524 1.36 7.69 -22.89
CA ASP A 524 2.57 7.10 -22.32
C ASP A 524 2.29 5.75 -21.63
N THR A 525 1.95 4.74 -22.45
CA THR A 525 1.57 3.39 -21.99
C THR A 525 2.69 2.62 -21.32
N THR A 526 3.95 2.97 -21.59
CA THR A 526 5.12 2.20 -21.15
C THR A 526 5.35 2.24 -19.63
N LYS A 527 4.71 3.18 -18.93
CA LYS A 527 4.93 3.42 -17.50
C LYS A 527 4.06 2.57 -16.56
N TYR A 528 2.89 2.12 -17.01
CA TYR A 528 1.90 1.47 -16.16
C TYR A 528 1.79 -0.02 -16.43
N LYS A 529 1.87 -0.83 -15.38
CA LYS A 529 1.84 -2.29 -15.48
C LYS A 529 0.43 -2.88 -15.36
N GLY A 530 -0.59 -2.07 -15.07
CA GLY A 530 -1.93 -2.56 -14.81
C GLY A 530 -2.07 -3.10 -13.40
N PHE A 531 -2.84 -4.16 -13.21
CA PHE A 531 -2.99 -4.80 -11.91
C PHE A 531 -3.06 -6.31 -12.01
N GLU A 532 -2.83 -6.93 -10.86
CA GLU A 532 -3.01 -8.35 -10.61
C GLU A 532 -3.48 -8.50 -9.15
N ILE A 533 -4.62 -9.16 -8.96
CA ILE A 533 -5.18 -9.46 -7.64
C ILE A 533 -5.37 -10.96 -7.52
N TYR A 534 -5.02 -11.51 -6.36
CA TYR A 534 -5.33 -12.88 -6.00
C TYR A 534 -6.56 -12.88 -5.10
N LEU A 535 -7.48 -13.80 -5.33
CA LEU A 535 -8.64 -13.99 -4.49
C LEU A 535 -8.90 -15.47 -4.25
N GLU A 536 -9.32 -15.80 -3.05
CA GLU A 536 -9.62 -17.17 -2.67
C GLU A 536 -10.96 -17.28 -1.96
N SER A 537 -11.67 -18.37 -2.23
CA SER A 537 -12.92 -18.69 -1.56
C SER A 537 -12.65 -19.12 -0.11
N ILE A 538 -13.32 -18.50 0.86
CA ILE A 538 -13.22 -18.84 2.28
C ILE A 538 -14.58 -19.24 2.87
N GLN A 539 -14.56 -19.87 4.04
CA GLN A 539 -15.79 -20.22 4.75
C GLN A 539 -16.45 -18.96 5.34
N ARG A 540 -17.79 -18.87 5.24
CA ARG A 540 -18.52 -17.68 5.70
C ARG A 540 -18.40 -17.43 7.20
N ASN A 541 -18.27 -18.49 8.01
CA ASN A 541 -18.01 -18.39 9.45
C ASN A 541 -16.64 -17.75 9.79
N LYS A 542 -15.72 -17.71 8.82
CA LYS A 542 -14.45 -16.99 8.90
C LYS A 542 -14.53 -15.57 8.37
N CYS A 543 -15.57 -15.20 7.61
CA CYS A 543 -15.96 -13.79 7.54
C CYS A 543 -16.41 -13.45 8.96
N ARG A 544 -15.46 -13.05 9.81
CA ARG A 544 -15.80 -12.22 10.94
C ARG A 544 -16.31 -10.98 10.22
N PRO A 545 -17.63 -10.71 10.17
CA PRO A 545 -18.00 -9.39 9.72
C PRO A 545 -17.20 -8.49 10.66
N THR A 546 -16.33 -7.65 10.11
CA THR A 546 -15.59 -6.68 10.91
C THR A 546 -16.55 -5.72 11.63
N LEU A 547 -17.86 -5.93 11.48
CA LEU A 547 -18.90 -5.77 12.49
C LEU A 547 -18.66 -6.62 13.77
N SER A 548 -17.53 -6.42 14.45
CA SER A 548 -17.70 -6.18 15.89
C SER A 548 -18.64 -4.98 15.94
N PRO A 549 -19.89 -5.09 16.45
CA PRO A 549 -21.04 -4.26 16.09
C PRO A 549 -20.61 -2.81 15.93
N SER A 550 -20.20 -2.45 14.71
CA SER A 550 -19.81 -1.09 14.43
C SER A 550 -21.17 -0.48 14.23
N ILE A 551 -21.68 0.12 15.30
CA ILE A 551 -22.90 0.91 15.24
C ILE A 551 -22.67 1.84 14.06
N ARG A 552 -23.33 1.56 12.93
CA ARG A 552 -23.21 2.39 11.73
C ARG A 552 -23.65 3.75 12.19
N THR A 553 -22.68 4.64 12.30
CA THR A 553 -22.93 5.94 12.89
C THR A 553 -23.86 6.67 11.93
N PRO A 554 -25.03 7.15 12.37
CA PRO A 554 -25.89 7.93 11.51
C PRO A 554 -25.07 9.08 10.92
N PRO A 555 -25.20 9.36 9.61
CA PRO A 555 -24.48 10.46 9.00
C PRO A 555 -24.77 11.75 9.79
N PHE A 556 -23.74 12.59 9.95
CA PHE A 556 -23.82 13.85 10.69
C PHE A 556 -24.01 13.75 12.21
N ASN A 557 -24.21 12.58 12.82
CA ASN A 557 -24.26 12.51 14.29
C ASN A 557 -22.85 12.43 14.88
N ILE A 558 -22.57 13.34 15.81
CA ILE A 558 -21.34 13.27 16.62
C ILE A 558 -21.46 12.05 17.52
N THR A 559 -20.57 11.09 17.31
CA THR A 559 -20.52 9.86 18.10
C THR A 559 -19.26 9.86 18.93
N SER A 560 -19.42 9.48 20.20
CA SER A 560 -18.30 9.24 21.09
C SER A 560 -18.01 7.75 21.20
N ARG A 561 -16.74 7.37 21.15
CA ARG A 561 -16.30 6.01 21.48
C ARG A 561 -15.16 6.08 22.49
N ILE A 562 -15.10 5.10 23.38
CA ILE A 562 -14.04 4.99 24.39
C ILE A 562 -13.34 3.65 24.14
N ILE A 563 -12.02 3.67 24.24
CA ILE A 563 -11.16 2.48 24.27
C ILE A 563 -10.47 2.47 25.61
N CYS A 564 -10.48 1.31 26.27
CA CYS A 564 -9.83 1.11 27.56
C CYS A 564 -8.62 0.22 27.36
N GLY A 565 -7.46 0.70 27.76
CA GLY A 565 -6.25 -0.08 27.88
C GLY A 565 -6.43 -1.08 29.02
N LEU A 566 -6.98 -2.25 28.71
CA LEU A 566 -6.97 -3.37 29.66
C LEU A 566 -5.51 -3.76 29.91
N ALA A 567 -5.14 -3.93 31.19
CA ALA A 567 -3.79 -4.25 31.63
C ALA A 567 -3.18 -5.53 31.01
N SER A 568 -3.98 -6.33 30.29
CA SER A 568 -3.57 -7.61 29.70
C SER A 568 -3.90 -7.77 28.20
N GLY A 569 -4.35 -6.73 27.48
CA GLY A 569 -4.74 -6.89 26.07
C GLY A 569 -4.82 -5.61 25.26
N ARG A 570 -4.44 -5.71 23.98
CA ARG A 570 -4.67 -4.64 22.99
C ARG A 570 -6.16 -4.61 22.63
N GLU A 571 -6.84 -3.55 23.02
CA GLU A 571 -8.20 -3.30 22.53
C GLU A 571 -8.12 -2.57 21.18
N THR A 572 -8.71 -3.18 20.16
CA THR A 572 -8.88 -2.58 18.83
C THR A 572 -10.31 -2.12 18.69
N VAL A 573 -10.50 -0.87 18.28
CA VAL A 573 -11.81 -0.32 17.94
C VAL A 573 -11.92 -0.09 16.44
N ASN A 574 -13.03 -0.58 15.89
CA ASN A 574 -13.36 -0.43 14.49
C ASN A 574 -14.37 0.69 14.30
N PHE A 575 -13.94 1.80 13.72
CA PHE A 575 -14.81 2.87 13.25
C PHE A 575 -15.37 2.51 11.87
N ALA A 576 -16.65 2.82 11.62
CA ALA A 576 -17.27 2.58 10.33
C ALA A 576 -18.36 3.60 10.03
N CYS A 577 -18.33 4.11 8.81
CA CYS A 577 -19.35 4.96 8.23
C CYS A 577 -20.15 4.20 7.16
N THR A 578 -21.34 4.71 6.82
CA THR A 578 -22.10 4.25 5.66
C THR A 578 -21.32 4.49 4.36
N PRO A 579 -21.57 3.71 3.29
CA PRO A 579 -20.93 3.94 1.99
C PRO A 579 -21.05 5.40 1.53
N ASN A 580 -19.98 5.93 0.93
CA ASN A 580 -19.80 7.34 0.52
C ASN A 580 -19.48 8.35 1.64
N TYR A 581 -19.44 7.90 2.91
CA TYR A 581 -19.06 8.73 4.04
C TYR A 581 -17.68 8.31 4.56
N GLY A 582 -16.91 9.30 5.02
CA GLY A 582 -15.62 9.10 5.66
C GLY A 582 -15.64 9.60 7.10
N LEU A 583 -14.74 9.03 7.91
CA LEU A 583 -14.56 9.40 9.30
C LEU A 583 -13.92 10.79 9.41
N VAL A 584 -14.50 11.64 10.25
CA VAL A 584 -13.91 12.93 10.64
C VAL A 584 -13.83 12.96 12.15
N PHE A 585 -12.61 12.95 12.68
CA PHE A 585 -12.38 13.04 14.12
C PHE A 585 -12.42 14.51 14.52
N LEU A 586 -13.36 14.85 15.39
CA LEU A 586 -13.55 16.21 15.91
C LEU A 586 -12.55 16.47 17.03
N GLN A 587 -12.45 15.52 17.96
CA GLN A 587 -11.61 15.59 19.14
C GLN A 587 -11.21 14.18 19.57
N SER A 588 -10.02 14.01 20.12
CA SER A 588 -9.68 12.81 20.86
C SER A 588 -8.91 13.18 22.12
N TYR A 589 -9.18 12.46 23.21
CA TYR A 589 -8.60 12.70 24.51
C TYR A 589 -8.05 11.41 25.07
N HIS A 590 -6.78 11.40 25.42
CA HIS A 590 -6.23 10.42 26.34
C HIS A 590 -6.66 10.79 27.75
N PHE A 591 -6.98 9.80 28.57
CA PHE A 591 -7.25 10.06 29.97
C PHE A 591 -6.70 8.99 30.90
N VAL A 592 -6.56 9.40 32.16
CA VAL A 592 -6.11 8.56 33.27
C VAL A 592 -7.27 8.47 34.25
N THR A 593 -7.75 7.26 34.51
CA THR A 593 -8.77 7.01 35.53
C THR A 593 -8.11 6.66 36.86
N LYS A 594 -8.76 7.05 37.97
CA LYS A 594 -8.26 6.76 39.32
C LYS A 594 -8.35 5.26 39.66
N GLU A 595 -9.24 4.54 38.98
CA GLU A 595 -9.41 3.10 39.10
C GLU A 595 -9.17 2.46 37.73
N PRO A 596 -8.01 1.79 37.50
CA PRO A 596 -7.54 1.37 36.17
C PRO A 596 -8.42 0.35 35.42
N ASN A 597 -9.56 -0.03 36.00
CA ASN A 597 -10.53 -0.96 35.41
C ASN A 597 -11.89 -0.30 35.10
N GLN A 598 -12.06 1.00 35.32
CA GLN A 598 -13.31 1.71 35.04
C GLN A 598 -13.16 2.63 33.82
N CYS A 599 -13.79 2.28 32.70
CA CYS A 599 -13.87 3.08 31.47
C CYS A 599 -14.68 4.40 31.58
N ASN A 600 -15.14 4.74 32.79
CA ASN A 600 -16.03 5.87 33.01
C ASN A 600 -15.21 7.12 33.32
N VAL A 601 -15.30 8.12 32.43
CA VAL A 601 -14.78 9.46 32.67
C VAL A 601 -15.60 10.07 33.81
N ASN A 602 -14.95 10.40 34.92
CA ASN A 602 -15.51 11.13 36.05
C ASN A 602 -14.81 12.50 36.20
N GLU A 603 -15.26 13.31 37.15
CA GLU A 603 -14.70 14.64 37.42
C GLU A 603 -13.22 14.64 37.82
N TYR A 604 -12.66 13.49 38.23
CA TYR A 604 -11.25 13.33 38.59
C TYR A 604 -10.38 12.83 37.43
N THR A 605 -10.97 12.68 36.25
CA THR A 605 -10.28 12.14 35.08
C THR A 605 -9.45 13.24 34.42
N CYS A 606 -8.13 13.07 34.41
CA CYS A 606 -7.25 13.99 33.69
C CYS A 606 -7.35 13.75 32.18
N LEU A 607 -7.66 14.80 31.42
CA LEU A 607 -7.89 14.74 29.97
C LEU A 607 -6.73 15.42 29.23
N TYR A 608 -6.15 14.74 28.25
CA TYR A 608 -5.08 15.25 27.40
C TYR A 608 -5.42 15.11 25.91
N PRO A 609 -5.42 16.20 25.13
CA PRO A 609 -5.73 16.14 23.69
C PRO A 609 -4.78 15.22 22.92
N SER A 610 -5.33 14.39 22.03
CA SER A 610 -4.59 13.52 21.12
C SER A 610 -4.88 13.85 19.66
N LYS A 611 -3.86 13.72 18.80
CA LYS A 611 -3.97 13.85 17.34
C LYS A 611 -3.70 12.54 16.59
N GLN A 612 -3.23 11.49 17.28
CA GLN A 612 -2.84 10.23 16.64
C GLN A 612 -3.95 9.53 15.83
N PRO A 613 -5.20 9.45 16.32
CA PRO A 613 -6.24 8.71 15.61
C PRO A 613 -6.69 9.43 14.33
N GLN A 614 -6.69 10.77 14.39
CA GLN A 614 -7.02 11.62 13.27
C GLN A 614 -6.08 11.33 12.09
N ALA A 615 -4.77 11.24 12.35
CA ALA A 615 -3.75 10.97 11.35
C ALA A 615 -3.89 9.59 10.67
N GLN A 616 -4.49 8.61 11.35
CA GLN A 616 -4.59 7.24 10.85
C GLN A 616 -5.93 6.96 10.15
N CYS A 617 -7.02 7.50 10.67
CA CYS A 617 -8.37 7.08 10.30
C CYS A 617 -9.19 8.12 9.52
N SER A 618 -8.82 9.40 9.55
CA SER A 618 -9.65 10.44 8.94
C SER A 618 -9.75 10.25 7.41
N GLY A 619 -10.97 10.38 6.88
CA GLY A 619 -11.28 10.20 5.45
C GLY A 619 -11.53 8.76 5.03
N GLN A 620 -11.20 7.78 5.88
CA GLN A 620 -11.51 6.38 5.61
C GLN A 620 -12.97 6.09 5.93
N GLN A 621 -13.60 5.22 5.15
CA GLN A 621 -14.96 4.74 5.43
C GLN A 621 -14.97 3.81 6.66
N THR A 622 -13.96 2.96 6.75
CA THR A 622 -13.74 2.06 7.90
C THR A 622 -12.30 2.23 8.37
N CYS A 623 -12.09 2.20 9.68
CA CYS A 623 -10.75 2.24 10.26
C CYS A 623 -10.68 1.41 11.54
N SER A 624 -9.65 0.58 11.67
CA SER A 624 -9.33 -0.13 12.90
C SER A 624 -8.20 0.60 13.62
N TYR A 625 -8.51 1.20 14.76
CA TYR A 625 -7.52 1.82 15.63
C TYR A 625 -7.22 0.90 16.82
N THR A 626 -5.96 0.54 16.99
CA THR A 626 -5.51 -0.24 18.14
C THR A 626 -4.84 0.70 19.12
N TYR A 627 -5.36 0.76 20.35
CA TYR A 627 -4.77 1.62 21.36
C TYR A 627 -3.38 1.10 21.77
N PRO A 628 -2.30 1.90 21.62
CA PRO A 628 -0.96 1.44 21.91
C PRO A 628 -0.68 1.51 23.42
N VAL A 629 -1.10 0.50 24.18
CA VAL A 629 -0.61 0.29 25.56
C VAL A 629 0.80 -0.31 25.47
N PRO A 630 1.82 0.14 26.24
CA PRO A 630 1.89 1.22 27.24
C PRO A 630 2.63 2.48 26.72
N LEU A 631 2.49 2.83 25.44
CA LEU A 631 3.48 3.63 24.70
C LEU A 631 3.27 5.15 24.70
N LEU A 632 2.30 5.66 25.43
CA LEU A 632 2.15 7.10 25.56
C LEU A 632 3.11 7.61 26.64
N SER A 633 3.96 8.57 26.26
CA SER A 633 4.82 9.27 27.22
C SER A 633 3.96 9.77 28.38
N PRO A 634 4.42 9.63 29.63
CA PRO A 634 3.66 10.05 30.80
C PRO A 634 3.13 11.47 30.59
N LEU A 635 1.83 11.64 30.82
CA LEU A 635 1.19 12.92 30.57
C LEU A 635 1.62 13.88 31.68
N ASN A 636 2.50 14.83 31.35
CA ASN A 636 2.99 15.83 32.32
C ASN A 636 1.82 16.55 33.02
N ALA A 637 0.73 16.84 32.29
CA ALA A 637 -0.48 17.44 32.81
C ALA A 637 -1.27 16.53 33.78
N CYS A 638 -0.98 15.22 33.82
CA CYS A 638 -1.64 14.21 34.65
C CYS A 638 -0.69 13.60 35.68
N GLN A 639 0.19 14.42 36.28
CA GLN A 639 1.17 13.99 37.28
C GLN A 639 2.06 12.83 36.81
N ASN A 640 2.42 12.82 35.52
CA ASN A 640 3.21 11.75 34.89
C ASN A 640 2.55 10.36 34.91
N SER A 641 1.23 10.30 35.05
CA SER A 641 0.51 9.04 34.93
C SER A 641 0.38 8.65 33.45
N GLN A 642 0.41 7.34 33.17
CA GLN A 642 0.15 6.81 31.83
C GLN A 642 -1.35 6.83 31.55
N ALA A 643 -1.73 7.24 30.33
CA ALA A 643 -3.11 7.18 29.90
C ALA A 643 -3.58 5.72 29.84
N ASP A 644 -4.65 5.41 30.58
CA ASP A 644 -5.26 4.09 30.58
C ASP A 644 -6.40 3.97 29.56
N SER A 645 -6.89 5.09 29.02
CA SER A 645 -8.00 5.08 28.08
C SER A 645 -7.92 6.22 27.07
N THR A 646 -8.65 6.08 25.95
CA THR A 646 -8.84 7.15 24.97
C THR A 646 -10.30 7.30 24.58
N ARG A 647 -10.80 8.53 24.59
CA ARG A 647 -12.12 8.89 24.06
C ARG A 647 -11.97 9.60 22.72
N PHE A 648 -12.80 9.21 21.77
CA PHE A 648 -12.85 9.77 20.42
C PHE A 648 -14.22 10.40 20.23
N TYR A 649 -14.28 11.60 19.70
CA TYR A 649 -15.48 12.20 19.14
C TYR A 649 -15.29 12.27 17.63
N TYR A 650 -16.14 11.58 16.90
CA TYR A 650 -16.06 11.50 15.44
C TYR A 650 -17.44 11.63 14.81
N GLN A 651 -17.44 11.97 13.54
CA GLN A 651 -18.63 12.11 12.72
C GLN A 651 -18.39 11.44 11.37
N CYS A 652 -19.46 10.96 10.74
CA CYS A 652 -19.42 10.47 9.37
C CYS A 652 -19.92 11.57 8.44
N LEU A 653 -19.05 12.05 7.54
CA LEU A 653 -19.36 13.09 6.57
C LEU A 653 -19.27 12.56 5.13
N PRO A 654 -20.08 13.07 4.20
CA PRO A 654 -19.95 12.70 2.80
C PRO A 654 -18.58 13.21 2.30
N MET A 655 -17.86 12.35 1.58
CA MET A 655 -16.54 12.71 1.06
C MET A 655 -16.59 13.27 -0.37
N ARG A 656 -17.77 13.16 -1.00
CA ARG A 656 -18.01 13.58 -2.39
C ARG A 656 -19.39 14.20 -2.54
N PRO A 657 -19.54 15.13 -3.50
CA PRO A 657 -20.85 15.59 -3.96
C PRO A 657 -21.75 14.41 -4.35
N SER A 658 -23.01 14.49 -3.97
CA SER A 658 -24.08 13.61 -4.46
C SER A 658 -25.28 14.47 -4.84
N LEU A 659 -26.30 13.86 -5.44
CA LEU A 659 -27.55 14.58 -5.77
C LEU A 659 -28.25 15.15 -4.52
N GLU A 660 -27.92 14.65 -3.32
CA GLU A 660 -28.48 15.12 -2.05
C GLU A 660 -27.79 16.37 -1.50
N TYR A 661 -26.57 16.68 -1.96
CA TYR A 661 -25.74 17.77 -1.43
C TYR A 661 -25.49 18.81 -2.51
N SER A 662 -25.88 20.06 -2.24
CA SER A 662 -25.54 21.15 -3.14
C SER A 662 -24.03 21.36 -3.17
N THR A 663 -23.46 21.50 -4.36
CA THR A 663 -22.08 21.96 -4.54
C THR A 663 -22.12 23.40 -5.02
N VAL A 664 -21.54 24.30 -4.24
CA VAL A 664 -21.27 25.69 -4.64
C VAL A 664 -19.79 25.84 -4.95
N LYS A 665 -19.48 26.61 -5.98
CA LYS A 665 -18.09 26.86 -6.39
C LYS A 665 -17.70 28.29 -6.05
N PHE A 666 -16.51 28.47 -5.51
CA PHE A 666 -15.90 29.78 -5.36
C PHE A 666 -15.91 30.51 -6.72
N CYS A 667 -16.13 31.83 -6.69
CA CYS A 667 -16.24 32.71 -7.88
C CYS A 667 -17.51 32.59 -8.72
N PHE A 668 -18.29 31.51 -8.58
CA PHE A 668 -19.56 31.35 -9.32
C PHE A 668 -20.77 31.65 -8.47
N ASN A 669 -20.65 31.43 -7.16
CA ASN A 669 -21.69 31.69 -6.19
C ASN A 669 -21.22 32.77 -5.22
N SER A 670 -22.08 33.76 -4.96
CA SER A 670 -21.84 34.78 -3.94
C SER A 670 -22.36 34.37 -2.57
N GLU A 671 -23.38 33.50 -2.51
CA GLU A 671 -23.95 33.02 -1.25
C GLU A 671 -24.55 31.61 -1.37
N THR A 672 -24.73 30.96 -0.22
CA THR A 672 -25.52 29.73 -0.04
C THR A 672 -26.27 29.78 1.29
N SER A 673 -27.47 29.21 1.33
CA SER A 673 -28.29 29.07 2.54
C SER A 673 -28.83 27.66 2.75
N ASN A 674 -28.31 26.68 2.00
CA ASN A 674 -28.67 25.28 2.19
C ASN A 674 -28.16 24.80 3.55
N GLU A 675 -28.88 23.89 4.20
CA GLU A 675 -28.48 23.38 5.51
C GLU A 675 -27.16 22.61 5.49
N LYS A 676 -26.73 22.11 4.34
CA LYS A 676 -25.46 21.39 4.17
C LYS A 676 -25.04 21.39 2.70
N GLY A 677 -23.75 21.32 2.45
CA GLY A 677 -23.24 21.26 1.07
C GLY A 677 -21.72 21.26 0.96
N PHE A 678 -21.26 21.11 -0.27
CA PHE A 678 -19.85 21.23 -0.62
C PHE A 678 -19.53 22.64 -1.13
N ILE A 679 -18.33 23.11 -0.80
CA ILE A 679 -17.74 24.32 -1.36
C ILE A 679 -16.42 23.93 -2.03
N GLU A 680 -16.28 24.23 -3.30
CA GLU A 680 -15.10 23.85 -4.09
C GLU A 680 -14.45 25.06 -4.75
N THR A 681 -13.12 25.06 -4.84
CA THR A 681 -12.40 25.99 -5.74
C THR A 681 -12.79 25.72 -7.20
N PRO A 682 -12.66 26.71 -8.11
CA PRO A 682 -12.84 26.46 -9.53
C PRO A 682 -12.00 25.24 -9.98
N ASP A 683 -12.64 24.33 -10.69
CA ASP A 683 -12.03 23.14 -11.31
C ASP A 683 -11.51 22.03 -10.38
N TYR A 684 -11.75 22.11 -9.06
CA TYR A 684 -11.46 21.00 -8.13
C TYR A 684 -12.05 19.67 -8.65
N PRO A 685 -11.33 18.53 -8.58
CA PRO A 685 -10.03 18.29 -7.92
C PRO A 685 -8.81 18.58 -8.82
N ASN A 686 -9.00 19.20 -9.99
CA ASN A 686 -7.90 19.61 -10.83
C ASN A 686 -7.27 20.91 -10.29
N THR A 687 -6.11 21.27 -10.84
CA THR A 687 -5.44 22.51 -10.50
C THR A 687 -6.37 23.71 -10.69
N TYR A 688 -6.47 24.56 -9.67
CA TYR A 688 -7.27 25.77 -9.77
C TYR A 688 -6.70 26.70 -10.85
N GLN A 689 -7.60 27.39 -11.58
CA GLN A 689 -7.20 28.23 -12.70
C GLN A 689 -6.16 29.28 -12.32
N ASN A 690 -5.14 29.38 -13.17
CA ASN A 690 -4.13 30.42 -13.07
C ASN A 690 -4.71 31.81 -13.35
N GLY A 691 -4.26 32.77 -12.55
CA GLY A 691 -4.60 34.18 -12.69
C GLY A 691 -5.02 34.76 -11.35
N LYS A 692 -4.61 36.01 -11.10
CA LYS A 692 -4.97 36.73 -9.89
C LYS A 692 -6.50 36.81 -9.78
N ARG A 693 -7.06 36.19 -8.75
CA ARG A 693 -8.50 36.17 -8.51
C ARG A 693 -8.79 36.32 -7.03
N GLN A 694 -9.81 37.11 -6.76
CA GLN A 694 -10.37 37.25 -5.42
C GLN A 694 -11.88 37.05 -5.52
N CYS A 695 -12.39 36.07 -4.80
CA CYS A 695 -13.80 35.70 -4.84
C CYS A 695 -14.30 35.45 -3.42
N SER A 696 -15.50 35.92 -3.11
CA SER A 696 -16.12 35.71 -1.80
C SER A 696 -17.40 34.89 -1.92
N LEU A 697 -17.63 34.04 -0.93
CA LEU A 697 -18.82 33.23 -0.76
C LEU A 697 -19.33 33.40 0.67
N THR A 698 -20.60 33.76 0.83
CA THR A 698 -21.26 33.87 2.14
C THR A 698 -22.13 32.65 2.40
N ILE A 699 -21.92 31.96 3.53
CA ILE A 699 -22.83 30.94 4.05
C ILE A 699 -23.78 31.65 5.01
N ARG A 700 -25.10 31.60 4.77
CA ARG A 700 -26.12 32.25 5.61
C ARG A 700 -27.08 31.22 6.20
N LEU A 701 -27.54 31.49 7.42
CA LEU A 701 -28.66 30.74 7.99
C LEU A 701 -29.93 30.90 7.12
N PRO A 702 -30.75 29.85 6.95
CA PRO A 702 -32.04 29.94 6.26
C PRO A 702 -32.97 30.94 6.96
N LYS A 703 -33.57 31.87 6.20
CA LYS A 703 -34.46 32.94 6.74
C LYS A 703 -35.68 32.45 7.53
N ASN A 704 -36.10 31.20 7.34
CA ASN A 704 -37.30 30.64 7.98
C ASN A 704 -37.07 30.15 9.42
N ASN A 705 -35.88 30.38 9.97
CA ASN A 705 -35.42 29.81 11.24
C ASN A 705 -35.08 30.88 12.30
N ASP A 706 -35.57 32.11 12.13
CA ASP A 706 -35.37 33.20 13.09
C ASP A 706 -35.84 32.77 14.50
N GLY A 707 -34.89 32.68 15.44
CA GLY A 707 -35.13 32.30 16.84
C GLY A 707 -34.54 30.95 17.27
N LYS A 708 -34.09 30.10 16.34
CA LYS A 708 -33.32 28.89 16.67
C LYS A 708 -31.82 29.20 16.72
N ILE A 709 -31.12 28.65 17.70
CA ILE A 709 -29.67 28.74 17.82
C ILE A 709 -29.06 27.69 16.89
N TYR A 710 -28.59 28.14 15.73
CA TYR A 710 -27.87 27.32 14.77
C TYR A 710 -26.38 27.64 14.81
N SER A 711 -25.58 26.63 14.55
CA SER A 711 -24.14 26.75 14.37
C SER A 711 -23.77 26.36 12.93
N ILE A 712 -22.81 27.08 12.36
CA ILE A 712 -22.21 26.77 11.07
C ILE A 712 -20.92 25.99 11.35
N TYR A 713 -20.83 24.77 10.83
CA TYR A 713 -19.67 23.90 10.87
C TYR A 713 -18.99 23.89 9.52
N LEU A 714 -17.67 24.10 9.50
CA LEU A 714 -16.88 24.08 8.27
C LEU A 714 -15.76 23.05 8.38
N TYR A 715 -15.88 22.00 7.58
CA TYR A 715 -14.93 20.91 7.47
C TYR A 715 -14.07 21.12 6.23
N ILE A 716 -12.76 20.97 6.38
CA ILE A 716 -11.85 20.84 5.25
C ILE A 716 -11.84 19.37 4.87
N ILE A 717 -12.27 19.02 3.65
CA ILE A 717 -12.19 17.63 3.15
C ILE A 717 -10.87 17.42 2.41
N GLY A 718 -10.40 18.43 1.70
CA GLY A 718 -9.07 18.48 1.11
C GLY A 718 -8.65 19.92 0.84
N LEU A 719 -7.39 20.24 1.12
CA LEU A 719 -6.78 21.55 0.87
C LEU A 719 -5.43 21.35 0.18
N SER A 720 -5.20 22.09 -0.90
CA SER A 720 -3.95 22.10 -1.65
C SER A 720 -3.83 23.48 -2.30
N LEU A 721 -3.40 24.45 -1.50
CA LEU A 721 -3.18 25.84 -1.91
C LEU A 721 -1.72 26.23 -1.64
N ARG A 722 -1.14 27.03 -2.52
CA ARG A 722 0.25 27.44 -2.45
C ARG A 722 0.58 28.18 -1.15
N ASP A 723 1.54 27.65 -0.41
CA ASP A 723 2.12 28.27 0.80
C ASP A 723 3.58 28.73 0.56
N THR A 724 4.17 29.42 1.55
CA THR A 724 5.56 29.92 1.51
C THR A 724 6.62 28.89 1.93
N SER A 725 6.22 27.66 2.27
CA SER A 725 7.05 26.73 3.05
C SER A 725 8.24 26.12 2.28
N THR A 726 8.31 26.27 0.96
CA THR A 726 9.40 25.72 0.15
C THR A 726 10.71 26.51 0.25
N ILE A 727 10.74 27.70 0.87
CA ILE A 727 11.91 28.59 0.82
C ILE A 727 12.55 28.92 2.20
N ASN A 728 11.82 28.89 3.32
CA ASN A 728 12.44 28.95 4.68
C ASN A 728 11.38 28.75 5.80
N PRO A 729 11.46 27.71 6.65
CA PRO A 729 10.41 27.36 7.62
C PRO A 729 10.39 28.20 8.93
N SER A 730 11.14 29.31 9.03
CA SER A 730 11.36 30.03 10.30
C SER A 730 10.59 31.35 10.47
N SER A 731 9.89 31.86 9.45
CA SER A 731 8.99 33.01 9.55
C SER A 731 7.55 32.56 9.46
N ALA A 732 6.65 33.21 10.22
CA ALA A 732 5.21 32.93 10.21
C ALA A 732 4.70 32.71 8.77
N THR A 733 4.05 31.57 8.55
CA THR A 733 3.59 31.09 7.24
C THR A 733 2.66 32.11 6.59
N GLU A 734 3.20 32.97 5.74
CA GLU A 734 2.41 33.79 4.83
C GLU A 734 1.87 32.87 3.72
N CYS A 735 0.55 32.92 3.49
CA CYS A 735 -0.08 32.17 2.42
C CYS A 735 0.03 32.97 1.10
N PHE A 736 0.62 32.38 0.05
CA PHE A 736 0.54 32.98 -1.29
C PHE A 736 -0.90 32.94 -1.81
N ASP A 737 -1.49 31.75 -1.78
CA ASP A 737 -2.89 31.55 -2.12
C ASP A 737 -3.62 31.10 -0.86
N SER A 738 -4.79 31.66 -0.59
CA SER A 738 -5.48 31.44 0.68
C SER A 738 -6.99 31.39 0.56
N ILE A 739 -7.62 30.64 1.45
CA ILE A 739 -9.04 30.80 1.78
C ILE A 739 -9.10 31.53 3.12
N LYS A 740 -9.58 32.77 3.11
CA LYS A 740 -9.80 33.57 4.29
C LYS A 740 -11.19 33.29 4.86
N TYR A 741 -11.26 32.82 6.09
CA TYR A 741 -12.48 32.66 6.85
C TYR A 741 -12.76 33.92 7.68
N THR A 742 -14.00 34.39 7.72
CA THR A 742 -14.44 35.38 8.71
C THR A 742 -15.90 35.21 9.11
N ASP A 743 -16.18 35.29 10.41
CA ASP A 743 -17.53 35.27 10.99
C ASP A 743 -17.90 36.58 11.69
N GLY A 744 -17.13 37.65 11.42
CA GLY A 744 -17.25 38.96 12.03
C GLY A 744 -16.37 39.16 13.27
N ASP A 745 -16.18 38.13 14.10
CA ASP A 745 -15.36 38.22 15.31
C ASP A 745 -13.96 37.64 15.07
N ARG A 746 -13.89 36.54 14.32
CA ARG A 746 -12.67 35.80 14.02
C ARG A 746 -12.34 35.93 12.54
N THR A 747 -11.06 36.01 12.23
CA THR A 747 -10.55 36.03 10.86
C THR A 747 -9.30 35.19 10.78
N ASP A 748 -9.30 34.18 9.91
CA ASP A 748 -8.17 33.27 9.71
C ASP A 748 -7.92 33.01 8.21
N SER A 749 -6.72 32.55 7.88
CA SER A 749 -6.32 32.21 6.51
C SER A 749 -5.84 30.77 6.42
N LEU A 750 -6.40 30.02 5.47
CA LEU A 750 -6.01 28.64 5.17
C LEU A 750 -5.16 28.55 3.91
N CYS A 751 -4.03 27.85 3.98
CA CYS A 751 -3.23 27.45 2.83
C CYS A 751 -2.43 26.17 3.15
N GLY A 752 -1.62 25.70 2.18
CA GLY A 752 -0.81 24.49 2.31
C GLY A 752 -1.57 23.24 1.88
N LYS A 753 -1.14 22.08 2.40
CA LYS A 753 -1.69 20.77 2.04
C LYS A 753 -2.33 20.09 3.25
N ILE A 754 -3.62 19.78 3.14
CA ILE A 754 -4.38 18.99 4.12
C ILE A 754 -5.08 17.87 3.34
N ASP A 755 -4.57 16.66 3.49
CA ASP A 755 -5.04 15.47 2.77
C ASP A 755 -6.04 14.63 3.58
N GLN A 756 -6.40 15.10 4.78
CA GLN A 756 -7.29 14.40 5.71
C GLN A 756 -8.42 15.31 6.17
N PRO A 757 -9.67 14.81 6.21
CA PRO A 757 -10.77 15.66 6.58
C PRO A 757 -10.70 16.06 8.05
N VAL A 758 -10.93 17.34 8.32
CA VAL A 758 -10.84 17.94 9.66
C VAL A 758 -11.92 18.99 9.85
N LEU A 759 -12.48 19.07 11.06
CA LEU A 759 -13.27 20.22 11.47
C LEU A 759 -12.33 21.37 11.81
N GLU A 760 -12.34 22.42 11.00
CA GLU A 760 -11.45 23.57 11.20
C GLU A 760 -12.15 24.71 11.92
N TYR A 761 -13.37 25.04 11.47
CA TYR A 761 -14.13 26.17 12.02
C TYR A 761 -15.53 25.76 12.43
N TYR A 762 -16.00 26.37 13.51
CA TYR A 762 -17.39 26.36 13.90
C TYR A 762 -17.73 27.73 14.49
N THR A 763 -18.97 28.19 14.27
CA THR A 763 -19.42 29.47 14.80
C THR A 763 -20.93 29.48 15.01
N ASN A 764 -21.41 30.27 15.98
CA ASN A 764 -22.83 30.48 16.24
C ASN A 764 -23.35 31.75 15.54
N LYS A 765 -22.55 32.34 14.67
CA LYS A 765 -22.91 33.53 13.90
C LYS A 765 -23.89 33.17 12.79
N GLN A 766 -24.69 34.15 12.39
CA GLN A 766 -25.73 33.95 11.37
C GLN A 766 -25.18 33.85 9.95
N GLU A 767 -23.96 34.33 9.74
CA GLU A 767 -23.26 34.22 8.46
C GLU A 767 -21.76 34.01 8.65
N VAL A 768 -21.17 33.32 7.67
CA VAL A 768 -19.72 33.14 7.52
C VAL A 768 -19.35 33.59 6.11
N ASN A 769 -18.32 34.41 6.00
CA ASN A 769 -17.75 34.82 4.73
C ASN A 769 -16.44 34.08 4.48
N LEU A 770 -16.34 33.44 3.31
CA LEU A 770 -15.13 32.79 2.83
C LEU A 770 -14.61 33.56 1.62
N THR A 771 -13.37 34.03 1.66
CA THR A 771 -12.72 34.72 0.53
C THR A 771 -11.54 33.92 0.02
N LEU A 772 -11.65 33.40 -1.20
CA LEU A 772 -10.54 32.78 -1.93
C LEU A 772 -9.69 33.86 -2.57
N ASN A 773 -8.41 33.93 -2.21
CA ASN A 773 -7.41 34.81 -2.80
C ASN A 773 -6.36 33.96 -3.53
N ILE A 774 -6.22 34.18 -4.84
CA ILE A 774 -5.17 33.61 -5.69
C ILE A 774 -4.29 34.78 -6.13
N SER A 775 -3.03 34.78 -5.71
CA SER A 775 -2.12 35.93 -5.77
C SER A 775 -1.59 36.21 -7.17
N GLU A 776 -1.12 35.19 -7.91
CA GLU A 776 -0.54 35.31 -9.27
C GLU A 776 -0.68 33.99 -10.06
N ALA A 777 -0.36 34.00 -11.36
CA ALA A 777 -0.33 32.78 -12.17
C ALA A 777 0.81 31.85 -11.69
N LEU A 778 0.53 30.55 -11.54
CA LEU A 778 1.55 29.57 -11.17
C LEU A 778 2.58 29.47 -12.31
N PRO A 779 3.89 29.40 -12.01
CA PRO A 779 4.88 29.00 -13.01
C PRO A 779 4.51 27.59 -13.53
N PHE A 780 4.76 27.34 -14.82
CA PHE A 780 4.35 26.11 -15.50
C PHE A 780 4.89 24.83 -14.81
N SER A 781 6.02 24.93 -14.12
CA SER A 781 6.63 23.86 -13.33
C SER A 781 5.82 23.46 -12.08
N GLU A 782 4.95 24.33 -11.57
CA GLU A 782 4.17 24.09 -10.34
C GLU A 782 2.69 23.77 -10.62
N TRP A 783 2.25 23.78 -11.88
CA TRP A 783 0.85 23.57 -12.25
C TRP A 783 0.28 22.25 -11.74
N ASN A 784 1.09 21.21 -11.58
CA ASN A 784 0.60 19.89 -11.16
C ASN A 784 0.66 19.68 -9.63
N ASN A 785 1.03 20.69 -8.83
CA ASN A 785 1.25 20.50 -7.40
C ASN A 785 0.07 20.96 -6.52
N TRP A 786 -0.83 21.80 -7.02
CA TRP A 786 -1.86 22.47 -6.21
C TRP A 786 -3.28 22.24 -6.74
N GLN A 787 -4.08 21.44 -6.04
CA GLN A 787 -5.42 21.00 -6.49
C GLN A 787 -6.57 21.93 -6.09
N GLY A 788 -6.32 22.96 -5.30
CA GLY A 788 -7.36 23.82 -4.75
C GLY A 788 -7.94 23.27 -3.46
N ALA A 789 -9.22 23.51 -3.19
CA ALA A 789 -9.86 23.12 -1.93
C ALA A 789 -11.25 22.54 -2.15
N ARG A 790 -11.60 21.56 -1.33
CA ARG A 790 -12.96 21.09 -1.09
C ARG A 790 -13.26 21.20 0.39
N LEU A 791 -14.29 21.98 0.71
CA LEU A 791 -14.86 22.12 2.04
C LEU A 791 -16.24 21.48 2.06
N PHE A 792 -16.66 21.01 3.22
CA PHE A 792 -18.03 20.61 3.49
C PHE A 792 -18.56 21.44 4.65
N TYR A 793 -19.79 21.95 4.54
CA TYR A 793 -20.40 22.72 5.62
C TYR A 793 -21.74 22.12 6.05
N ILE A 794 -22.07 22.34 7.31
CA ILE A 794 -23.35 21.98 7.93
C ILE A 794 -23.84 23.18 8.73
N ILE A 795 -25.11 23.51 8.57
CA ILE A 795 -25.88 24.44 9.38
C ILE A 795 -26.81 23.58 10.23
N GLY A 796 -26.56 23.51 11.53
CA GLY A 796 -27.30 22.62 12.42
C GLY A 796 -27.29 23.09 13.86
N ASP A 797 -28.17 22.52 14.67
CA ASP A 797 -28.28 22.73 16.11
C ASP A 797 -27.35 21.78 16.90
N GLN A 798 -26.28 21.32 16.26
CA GLN A 798 -25.35 20.42 16.91
C GLN A 798 -24.64 21.16 18.04
N SER A 799 -24.50 20.52 19.19
CA SER A 799 -23.59 21.01 20.23
C SER A 799 -22.29 20.24 20.06
N LEU A 800 -21.16 20.93 19.81
CA LEU A 800 -19.87 20.27 19.97
C LEU A 800 -19.73 19.81 21.42
N PRO A 801 -19.04 18.69 21.66
CA PRO A 801 -18.60 18.36 23.00
C PRO A 801 -17.86 19.58 23.55
N SER A 802 -18.29 20.10 24.70
CA SER A 802 -17.59 21.17 25.38
C SER A 802 -16.14 20.74 25.57
N GLN A 803 -15.18 21.54 25.07
CA GLN A 803 -13.78 21.27 25.39
C GLN A 803 -13.66 21.17 26.92
N PRO A 804 -12.96 20.16 27.45
CA PRO A 804 -12.67 20.12 28.87
C PRO A 804 -11.99 21.43 29.22
N THR A 805 -12.54 22.19 30.17
CA THR A 805 -11.86 23.34 30.74
C THR A 805 -10.52 22.84 31.25
N SER A 806 -9.42 23.27 30.64
CA SER A 806 -8.09 22.95 31.14
C SER A 806 -8.06 23.36 32.61
N ILE A 807 -7.79 22.42 33.51
CA ILE A 807 -7.48 22.74 34.90
C ILE A 807 -6.18 23.53 34.82
N ASP A 808 -6.31 24.85 34.85
CA ASP A 808 -5.19 25.77 34.76
C ASP A 808 -4.36 25.56 36.02
N ASP A 809 -3.22 24.88 35.88
CA ASP A 809 -2.31 24.50 36.97
C ASP A 809 -1.52 25.73 37.50
N THR A 810 -2.06 26.93 37.29
CA THR A 810 -1.49 28.20 37.75
C THR A 810 -1.63 28.43 39.26
N ASP A 811 -2.21 27.49 40.00
CA ASP A 811 -2.24 27.53 41.48
C ASP A 811 -1.06 26.81 42.16
N LYS A 812 0.09 26.70 41.45
CA LYS A 812 1.39 26.35 42.05
C LYS A 812 2.48 27.37 41.73
N SER A 813 2.35 28.59 42.28
CA SER A 813 3.47 29.36 42.86
C SER A 813 3.02 30.75 43.32
N SER A 814 2.36 30.83 44.48
CA SER A 814 2.48 32.00 45.35
C SER A 814 3.65 31.84 46.34
N LYS A 815 4.85 31.51 45.82
CA LYS A 815 6.08 31.94 46.50
C LYS A 815 6.23 33.43 46.22
N GLY A 816 5.88 34.23 47.23
CA GLY A 816 5.96 35.68 47.21
C GLY A 816 7.32 36.18 46.73
N LYS A 817 7.31 36.88 45.59
CA LYS A 817 8.28 37.95 45.34
C LYS A 817 7.73 39.21 46.02
N LEU A 818 8.41 39.64 47.08
CA LEU A 818 8.22 40.94 47.71
C LEU A 818 8.33 42.03 46.64
N ASN A 819 7.21 42.69 46.37
CA ASN A 819 7.18 43.93 45.61
C ASN A 819 7.43 45.08 46.61
N LEU A 820 8.67 45.58 46.64
CA LEU A 820 9.17 46.57 47.62
C LEU A 820 8.50 47.96 47.49
N GLY A 821 7.60 48.15 46.51
CA GLY A 821 6.78 49.37 46.38
C GLY A 821 5.49 49.39 47.21
N GLY A 822 5.02 48.25 47.72
CA GLY A 822 3.76 48.17 48.49
C GLY A 822 3.91 48.33 50.01
N LEU A 823 5.13 48.19 50.54
CA LEU A 823 5.36 48.15 51.98
C LEU A 823 5.25 49.54 52.65
N ILE A 824 5.46 50.62 51.89
CA ILE A 824 5.38 51.99 52.44
C ILE A 824 3.91 52.46 52.53
N ALA A 825 3.03 52.04 51.61
CA ALA A 825 1.60 52.35 51.70
C ALA A 825 0.87 51.50 52.76
N GLY A 826 1.28 50.23 52.92
CA GLY A 826 0.70 49.33 53.93
C GLY A 826 1.05 49.68 55.37
N ILE A 827 2.25 50.23 55.63
CA ILE A 827 2.63 50.69 56.97
C ILE A 827 1.88 51.96 57.35
N VAL A 828 1.64 52.89 56.42
CA VAL A 828 0.87 54.11 56.72
C VAL A 828 -0.60 53.78 57.00
N VAL A 829 -1.21 52.88 56.23
CA VAL A 829 -2.59 52.43 56.47
C VAL A 829 -2.70 51.56 57.72
N GLY A 830 -1.71 50.70 57.99
CA GLY A 830 -1.65 49.86 59.19
C GLY A 830 -1.49 50.68 60.48
N VAL A 831 -0.65 51.72 60.47
CA VAL A 831 -0.50 52.64 61.62
C VAL A 831 -1.76 53.48 61.83
N LEU A 832 -2.44 53.91 60.76
CA LEU A 832 -3.74 54.59 60.86
C LEU A 832 -4.85 53.66 61.34
N LEU A 833 -4.89 52.40 60.90
CA LEU A 833 -5.87 51.42 61.38
C LEU A 833 -5.62 51.01 62.82
N VAL A 834 -4.36 50.88 63.24
CA VAL A 834 -4.01 50.61 64.65
C VAL A 834 -4.34 51.83 65.52
N ALA A 835 -4.14 53.06 65.05
CA ALA A 835 -4.56 54.26 65.77
C ALA A 835 -6.10 54.36 65.88
N VAL A 836 -6.84 54.00 64.83
CA VAL A 836 -8.32 53.95 64.83
C VAL A 836 -8.83 52.81 65.70
N ILE A 837 -8.19 51.64 65.69
CA ILE A 837 -8.56 50.50 66.55
C ILE A 837 -8.23 50.79 68.02
N ILE A 838 -7.08 51.41 68.32
CA ILE A 838 -6.75 51.84 69.69
C ILE A 838 -7.75 52.93 70.13
N GLY A 839 -8.11 53.88 69.26
CA GLY A 839 -9.17 54.86 69.51
C GLY A 839 -10.54 54.21 69.75
N PHE A 840 -10.90 53.19 68.98
CA PHE A 840 -12.16 52.45 69.10
C PHE A 840 -12.19 51.53 70.32
N VAL A 841 -11.04 50.96 70.72
CA VAL A 841 -10.89 50.14 71.91
C VAL A 841 -10.92 51.01 73.17
N LEU A 842 -10.31 52.21 73.16
CA LEU A 842 -10.43 53.18 74.24
C LEU A 842 -11.86 53.75 74.34
N TYR A 843 -12.53 53.96 73.20
CA TYR A 843 -13.95 54.36 73.13
C TYR A 843 -14.90 53.25 73.63
N ARG A 844 -14.66 51.98 73.28
CA ARG A 844 -15.42 50.82 73.80
C ARG A 844 -15.16 50.54 75.27
N ARG A 845 -13.94 50.80 75.78
CA ARG A 845 -13.62 50.70 77.22
C ARG A 845 -14.37 51.76 78.03
N HIS A 846 -14.74 52.89 77.42
CA HIS A 846 -15.59 53.90 78.02
C HIS A 846 -17.10 53.52 77.99
N LEU A 847 -17.51 52.65 77.06
CA LEU A 847 -18.92 52.26 76.86
C LEU A 847 -19.33 50.92 77.51
N LEU A 848 -18.38 50.08 77.94
CA LEU A 848 -18.65 48.78 78.59
C LEU A 848 -18.52 48.78 80.12
N LEU A 849 -18.87 49.91 80.75
CA LEU A 849 -19.09 50.04 82.20
C LEU A 849 -20.59 49.93 82.60
N LYS A 850 -21.46 49.37 81.74
CA LYS A 850 -22.84 49.09 82.11
C LYS A 850 -23.28 47.67 81.73
N SER A 851 -23.60 46.91 82.78
CA SER A 851 -24.51 45.74 82.89
C SER A 851 -24.28 44.58 81.92
N SER A 852 -23.70 43.44 82.31
CA SER A 852 -24.13 42.40 83.27
C SER A 852 -25.12 41.37 82.72
N ILE A 853 -24.76 40.10 82.95
CA ILE A 853 -25.59 38.88 83.08
C ILE A 853 -25.59 37.92 81.87
N THR A 854 -24.66 36.95 81.95
CA THR A 854 -24.72 35.52 81.55
C THR A 854 -25.75 34.73 82.39
N PRO A 855 -26.04 33.42 82.22
CA PRO A 855 -25.70 32.41 81.19
C PRO A 855 -26.99 31.58 80.78
N THR A 856 -27.05 30.44 80.09
CA THR A 856 -26.46 29.10 80.39
C THR A 856 -26.82 28.08 79.30
N VAL A 857 -25.94 27.07 79.22
CA VAL A 857 -25.87 25.89 78.35
C VAL A 857 -26.86 24.77 78.74
N LYS A 858 -27.30 23.94 77.79
CA LYS A 858 -27.41 22.46 77.96
C LYS A 858 -27.65 21.68 76.66
N TYR A 859 -27.00 20.52 76.58
CA TYR A 859 -27.18 19.40 75.63
C TYR A 859 -28.33 18.49 76.11
N ASP A 860 -28.97 17.75 75.19
CA ASP A 860 -29.48 16.40 75.49
C ASP A 860 -29.74 15.50 74.26
N ASN A 861 -29.69 14.19 74.52
CA ASN A 861 -29.88 13.03 73.63
C ASN A 861 -31.33 12.45 73.73
N ASP A 862 -31.65 11.52 72.81
CA ASP A 862 -32.58 10.37 72.93
C ASP A 862 -34.07 10.40 72.45
N THR A 863 -34.41 9.31 71.71
CA THR A 863 -35.62 8.42 71.73
C THR A 863 -36.90 8.58 70.84
N ILE A 864 -37.14 7.54 70.00
CA ILE A 864 -38.28 6.57 69.83
C ILE A 864 -39.76 6.99 69.51
N THR A 865 -40.42 6.14 68.66
CA THR A 865 -41.88 5.76 68.46
C THR A 865 -42.80 6.61 67.55
N VAL A 866 -43.87 6.16 66.82
CA VAL A 866 -44.46 4.90 66.25
C VAL A 866 -45.80 5.28 65.51
N ASN A 867 -46.25 4.48 64.51
CA ASN A 867 -47.64 4.19 63.99
C ASN A 867 -48.31 4.83 62.74
N GLY A 868 -48.89 3.94 61.89
CA GLY A 868 -50.06 4.10 60.97
C GLY A 868 -49.93 3.33 59.62
N ALA A 869 -50.38 2.05 59.46
CA ALA A 869 -51.66 1.54 58.86
C ALA A 869 -51.91 1.92 57.36
N THR A 870 -52.33 1.10 56.36
CA THR A 870 -52.98 -0.23 56.25
C THR A 870 -53.08 -0.73 54.77
N THR A 871 -52.91 -2.05 54.55
CA THR A 871 -53.57 -3.07 53.66
C THR A 871 -53.84 -2.93 52.13
N ASN A 872 -53.32 -3.90 51.35
CA ASN A 872 -54.04 -5.00 50.62
C ASN A 872 -53.00 -5.80 49.79
N GLU A 873 -52.54 -7.00 50.14
CA GLU A 873 -53.11 -8.38 50.07
C GLU A 873 -53.42 -8.96 48.68
N GLY A 874 -52.92 -10.20 48.47
CA GLY A 874 -53.04 -11.07 47.29
C GLY A 874 -51.70 -11.74 46.89
N THR A 875 -51.04 -12.60 47.70
CA THR A 875 -51.17 -14.10 47.80
C THR A 875 -51.37 -14.79 46.44
N GLU A 876 -50.73 -15.88 46.02
CA GLU A 876 -49.98 -17.05 46.51
C GLU A 876 -49.28 -17.61 45.23
N LYS A 877 -48.23 -18.45 45.15
CA LYS A 877 -47.86 -19.63 45.94
C LYS A 877 -46.46 -20.13 45.48
N GLN A 878 -45.75 -20.71 46.44
CA GLN A 878 -44.48 -21.44 46.32
C GLN A 878 -44.58 -22.66 45.40
N THR A 879 -43.46 -23.09 44.79
CA THR A 879 -42.87 -24.41 45.10
C THR A 879 -41.43 -24.53 44.64
N SER A 880 -40.57 -24.86 45.61
CA SER A 880 -39.23 -25.44 45.43
C SER A 880 -39.32 -26.87 44.95
N THR A 881 -38.42 -27.32 44.06
CA THR A 881 -37.80 -28.64 44.21
C THR A 881 -36.41 -28.69 43.57
N SER A 882 -35.43 -29.01 44.41
CA SER A 882 -34.10 -29.55 44.10
C SER A 882 -34.21 -30.97 43.53
N VAL A 883 -33.37 -31.36 42.55
CA VAL A 883 -32.77 -32.70 42.45
C VAL A 883 -31.43 -32.61 41.69
N ASP A 884 -30.42 -33.20 42.34
CA ASP A 884 -29.04 -33.46 41.92
C ASP A 884 -28.89 -34.64 40.91
N LEU A 885 -27.66 -34.74 40.36
CA LEU A 885 -26.95 -35.95 39.85
C LEU A 885 -26.92 -36.28 38.35
N LEU A 886 -25.68 -36.24 37.84
CA LEU A 886 -24.94 -37.24 37.02
C LEU A 886 -25.61 -37.80 35.75
N LYS A 887 -24.94 -37.69 34.60
CA LYS A 887 -23.92 -38.66 34.10
C LYS A 887 -23.68 -38.46 32.59
N GLU A 888 -22.40 -38.38 32.21
CA GLU A 888 -21.87 -38.90 30.94
C GLU A 888 -22.27 -40.39 30.75
N PRO A 889 -22.37 -40.95 29.52
CA PRO A 889 -21.18 -41.12 28.67
C PRO A 889 -21.37 -41.11 27.13
N ALA A 890 -20.22 -40.96 26.46
CA ALA A 890 -19.76 -41.61 25.22
C ALA A 890 -20.75 -41.93 24.08
N THR A 891 -20.55 -41.27 22.93
CA THR A 891 -20.07 -41.89 21.67
C THR A 891 -19.35 -40.86 20.83
#